data_AF-A0A7X0HE37-F1
#
_entry.id   AF-A0A7X0HE37-F1
#
_cell.length_a   1.000
_cell.length_b   1.000
_cell.length_c   1.000
_cell.angle_alpha   90.00
_cell.angle_beta   90.00
_cell.angle_gamma   90.00
#
_symmetry.space_group_name_H-M   'P 1'
#
loop_
_entity.id
_entity.type
_entity.pdbx_description
1 polymer ?
#
loop_
_entity_poly.entity_id
_entity_poly.type
_entity_poly.pdbx_seq_one_letter_code
_entity_poly.pdbx_strand_id
1 'polypeptide(L)'
;MNKGYAVFCDADRHFYDAPHRMSADAHGGRNALYAAATRPVPEGWQRHRSGDWLALRPATSPLPAQGWKIHVSATLDNAESVLERVAEYCVPRGVAFKFVPSRYLLHTRNAKYADRSASGKFVTVYPADDEQCRTVATDLDALLAGEPGPYILSDLRWGRGPVHLRYGSFTRRHCYDERGELCPALENAEGVLVPDVRGPVFRTPEWVEFPEWLKPHLEARAEANVADLPYVFEKALHFSNGGGVYAGTDRRTGAKVVLKEARPYAGLAADGADAVARLRREQVALERLSGLGCTPEVLDSFVLGEHHFLVLEFVEGKPLNSFFARRHPLIEADPGPERLAEYTEWALRIHALVTDAVAAVHARGVVFNDLHLFNIMVSEDESSVVLLDFEAAAPAAENRRQTVANPAFVAPADRRGFDVDRYALACLRLALFIPLTSLFALDRGKSAHLAQIAARQFPVAESFLREAVEEICRDPQATPPASGNGPDAAKDTATTTVTAPAIATAPATEAAEPYLPVEPGDWPASRDSLAGAITASATPGRTDRLFPGDIAQFATAGGGQSFGYGAAGVLYALTESGAGRFAAGEEWLLARTKEPDSGTPLGFYDGLAGIAWTLERLGHRARALELAELALGQPWEALSPDLHSGLAGLGLALEGLAAATGEHTLHDAALRCADLLVRPNGGAPDGRAPRAGLLYGATGSALLFLRLYERTGDAALLDHATDALRRDLDRCVRSASGTLQVDEGWRTMPYLGAGSVGIGAVLDDHHVHRPDHDGPEGDFARARRDIVSAAQATFYAQPGLFRGAAGMVLHLSRTTTGGPGTGPADVRRQIDTLAWHAVPHQGRLAFPGEQMMRLSMDLATGSAGCLLALAAASGLPTVEDRPAQLPFLPPLRRPQNRPDTWAVQKEIVPSERKCHEHS
;
A
#
# COMPACT_ATOMS: atom_id res chain seq x y z
N MET A 1 0.09 8.27 -0.96
CA MET A 1 0.05 7.27 0.13
C MET A 1 -1.33 6.65 0.17
N ASN A 2 -1.45 5.32 0.09
CA ASN A 2 -2.75 4.65 0.26
C ASN A 2 -3.08 4.60 1.75
N LYS A 3 -4.04 5.43 2.18
CA LYS A 3 -4.37 5.63 3.60
C LYS A 3 -5.00 4.38 4.26
N GLY A 4 -5.39 3.38 3.46
CA GLY A 4 -5.84 2.07 3.95
C GLY A 4 -4.74 1.23 4.62
N TYR A 5 -3.45 1.51 4.39
CA TYR A 5 -2.36 0.77 5.02
C TYR A 5 -2.25 0.98 6.53
N ALA A 6 -2.69 2.13 7.04
CA ALA A 6 -2.51 2.51 8.43
C ALA A 6 -3.16 1.51 9.41
N VAL A 7 -4.34 0.99 9.09
CA VAL A 7 -5.01 0.02 9.98
C VAL A 7 -4.25 -1.30 10.07
N PHE A 8 -3.58 -1.72 9.00
CA PHE A 8 -2.80 -2.95 9.00
C PHE A 8 -1.51 -2.82 9.83
N CYS A 9 -1.20 -1.64 10.36
CA CYS A 9 -0.06 -1.39 11.22
C CYS A 9 -0.37 -1.54 12.72
N ASP A 10 -1.66 -1.67 13.10
CA ASP A 10 -2.07 -1.66 14.50
C ASP A 10 -1.84 -3.01 15.19
N ALA A 11 -2.04 -4.11 14.44
CA ALA A 11 -1.99 -5.46 14.99
C ALA A 11 -0.58 -5.99 15.25
N ASP A 12 0.43 -5.48 14.53
CA ASP A 12 1.84 -5.83 14.73
C ASP A 12 2.73 -4.59 14.59
N ARG A 13 3.75 -4.49 15.45
CA ARG A 13 4.67 -3.35 15.49
C ARG A 13 5.62 -3.31 14.28
N HIS A 14 6.01 -4.47 13.75
CA HIS A 14 7.02 -4.60 12.71
C HIS A 14 6.43 -4.98 11.36
N PHE A 15 5.33 -5.74 11.33
CA PHE A 15 4.73 -6.25 10.09
C PHE A 15 3.33 -5.69 9.83
N TYR A 16 2.89 -5.72 8.57
CA TYR A 16 1.47 -5.53 8.26
C TYR A 16 0.67 -6.76 8.70
N ASP A 17 -0.49 -6.55 9.31
CA ASP A 17 -1.39 -7.64 9.68
C ASP A 17 -2.87 -7.22 9.67
N ALA A 18 -3.75 -8.21 9.55
CA ALA A 18 -5.17 -7.96 9.41
C ALA A 18 -5.80 -7.39 10.70
N PRO A 19 -6.65 -6.35 10.63
CA PRO A 19 -7.19 -5.67 11.81
C PRO A 19 -7.93 -6.60 12.79
N HIS A 20 -8.64 -7.60 12.28
CA HIS A 20 -9.38 -8.58 13.10
C HIS A 20 -8.50 -9.52 13.94
N ARG A 21 -7.17 -9.48 13.75
CA ARG A 21 -6.19 -10.24 14.54
C ARG A 21 -5.74 -9.54 15.81
N MET A 22 -6.08 -8.26 15.99
CA MET A 22 -5.78 -7.57 17.24
C MET A 22 -6.31 -8.38 18.43
N SER A 23 -5.44 -8.67 19.39
CA SER A 23 -5.79 -9.45 20.58
C SER A 23 -6.99 -8.81 21.28
N ALA A 24 -8.01 -9.64 21.55
CA ALA A 24 -9.07 -9.26 22.46
C ALA A 24 -8.47 -9.35 23.87
N ASP A 25 -7.99 -8.22 24.40
CA ASP A 25 -7.59 -8.15 25.80
C ASP A 25 -8.80 -8.55 26.65
N ALA A 26 -8.62 -9.57 27.48
CA ALA A 26 -9.70 -10.26 28.19
C ALA A 26 -10.46 -9.35 29.18
N HIS A 27 -10.03 -8.11 29.40
CA HIS A 27 -10.63 -7.17 30.35
C HIS A 27 -10.57 -5.73 29.83
N GLY A 28 -11.68 -5.22 29.26
CA GLY A 28 -11.98 -3.78 29.17
C GLY A 28 -11.10 -2.91 28.25
N GLY A 29 -10.26 -3.49 27.40
CA GLY A 29 -9.43 -2.73 26.44
C GLY A 29 -10.22 -2.21 25.21
N ARG A 30 -9.59 -1.34 24.40
CA ARG A 30 -10.17 -0.82 23.13
C ARG A 30 -10.61 -1.93 22.14
N ASN A 31 -10.04 -3.13 22.27
CA ASN A 31 -10.30 -4.29 21.43
C ASN A 31 -11.28 -5.30 22.03
N ALA A 32 -11.90 -4.98 23.17
CA ALA A 32 -12.88 -5.84 23.80
C ALA A 32 -14.00 -6.21 22.81
N LEU A 33 -14.34 -7.50 22.80
CA LEU A 33 -15.46 -8.01 22.03
C LEU A 33 -16.76 -7.56 22.71
N TYR A 34 -17.79 -7.25 21.91
CA TYR A 34 -19.14 -7.00 22.43
C TYR A 34 -19.68 -8.26 23.13
N ALA A 35 -20.59 -8.11 24.09
CA ALA A 35 -21.12 -9.24 24.87
C ALA A 35 -21.77 -10.30 23.96
N ALA A 36 -22.48 -9.88 22.91
CA ALA A 36 -23.07 -10.79 21.93
C ALA A 36 -22.04 -11.65 21.18
N ALA A 37 -20.78 -11.20 21.04
CA ALA A 37 -19.72 -11.97 20.38
C ALA A 37 -19.13 -13.09 21.27
N THR A 38 -19.27 -12.97 22.59
CA THR A 38 -18.73 -13.92 23.58
C THR A 38 -19.78 -14.85 24.19
N ARG A 39 -21.07 -14.53 24.05
CA ARG A 39 -22.19 -15.40 24.47
C ARG A 39 -22.12 -16.79 23.81
N PRO A 40 -22.59 -17.85 24.49
CA PRO A 40 -22.79 -19.16 23.89
C PRO A 40 -23.69 -19.05 22.66
N VAL A 41 -23.41 -19.86 21.64
CA VAL A 41 -24.26 -19.93 20.44
C VAL A 41 -25.62 -20.52 20.86
N PRO A 42 -26.75 -19.89 20.50
CA PRO A 42 -28.07 -20.43 20.84
C PRO A 42 -28.28 -21.85 20.29
N GLU A 43 -29.12 -22.64 20.95
CA GLU A 43 -29.47 -23.98 20.47
C GLU A 43 -30.09 -23.90 19.06
N GLY A 44 -29.64 -24.77 18.15
CA GLY A 44 -30.06 -24.75 16.75
C GLY A 44 -29.42 -23.66 15.88
N TRP A 45 -28.44 -22.89 16.39
CA TRP A 45 -27.70 -21.88 15.64
C TRP A 45 -26.24 -22.27 15.39
N GLN A 46 -25.64 -21.65 14.39
CA GLN A 46 -24.22 -21.76 14.07
C GLN A 46 -23.56 -20.39 14.07
N ARG A 47 -22.26 -20.37 14.43
CA ARG A 47 -21.43 -19.17 14.42
C ARG A 47 -20.26 -19.34 13.44
N HIS A 48 -20.02 -18.31 12.63
CA HIS A 48 -18.89 -18.28 11.71
C HIS A 48 -18.19 -16.91 11.76
N ARG A 49 -16.85 -16.89 11.77
CA ARG A 49 -16.05 -15.66 11.66
C ARG A 49 -15.45 -15.57 10.26
N SER A 50 -15.54 -14.40 9.66
CA SER A 50 -14.93 -14.14 8.35
C SER A 50 -14.46 -12.71 8.23
N GLY A 51 -13.14 -12.52 8.19
CA GLY A 51 -12.52 -11.20 8.31
C GLY A 51 -13.02 -10.47 9.55
N ASP A 52 -13.51 -9.24 9.36
CA ASP A 52 -13.98 -8.37 10.43
C ASP A 52 -15.40 -8.69 10.93
N TRP A 53 -16.03 -9.77 10.43
CA TRP A 53 -17.44 -10.10 10.73
C TRP A 53 -17.57 -11.37 11.56
N LEU A 54 -18.55 -11.37 12.47
CA LEU A 54 -19.08 -12.55 13.13
C LEU A 54 -20.53 -12.74 12.70
N ALA A 55 -20.84 -13.91 12.14
CA ALA A 55 -22.16 -14.27 11.66
C ALA A 55 -22.81 -15.31 12.59
N LEU A 56 -24.11 -15.13 12.81
CA LEU A 56 -25.03 -16.05 13.50
C LEU A 56 -26.14 -16.42 12.51
N ARG A 57 -26.36 -17.72 12.30
CA ARG A 57 -27.45 -18.21 11.45
C ARG A 57 -28.10 -19.46 12.06
N PRO A 58 -29.41 -19.70 11.83
CA PRO A 58 -30.03 -20.99 12.15
C PRO A 58 -29.35 -22.12 11.37
N ALA A 59 -29.22 -23.30 11.98
CA ALA A 59 -28.57 -24.46 11.37
C ALA A 59 -29.39 -25.09 10.24
N THR A 60 -30.72 -24.94 10.26
CA THR A 60 -31.66 -25.63 9.37
C THR A 60 -32.37 -24.70 8.38
N SER A 61 -32.14 -23.38 8.43
CA SER A 61 -32.82 -22.43 7.55
C SER A 61 -31.98 -22.15 6.30
N PRO A 62 -32.42 -22.55 5.09
CA PRO A 62 -31.77 -22.10 3.87
C PRO A 62 -31.99 -20.59 3.73
N LEU A 63 -30.91 -19.83 3.57
CA LEU A 63 -30.98 -18.42 3.19
C LEU A 63 -31.08 -18.34 1.67
N PRO A 64 -31.84 -17.37 1.11
CA PRO A 64 -31.78 -17.10 -0.32
C PRO A 64 -30.35 -16.71 -0.70
N ALA A 65 -29.98 -16.92 -1.96
CA ALA A 65 -28.63 -16.58 -2.43
C ALA A 65 -28.41 -15.05 -2.49
N GLN A 66 -29.49 -14.28 -2.66
CA GLN A 66 -29.52 -12.82 -2.73
C GLN A 66 -30.91 -12.27 -2.37
N GLY A 67 -30.98 -11.00 -2.01
CA GLY A 67 -32.23 -10.31 -1.69
C GLY A 67 -32.01 -8.94 -1.06
N TRP A 68 -33.09 -8.32 -0.59
CA TRP A 68 -33.01 -7.12 0.25
C TRP A 68 -32.46 -7.49 1.63
N LYS A 69 -31.29 -6.95 1.97
CA LYS A 69 -30.69 -7.06 3.31
C LYS A 69 -30.78 -5.74 4.05
N ILE A 70 -30.87 -5.83 5.36
CA ILE A 70 -31.01 -4.68 6.25
C ILE A 70 -29.66 -4.44 6.93
N HIS A 71 -29.16 -3.22 6.85
CA HIS A 71 -27.97 -2.78 7.58
C HIS A 71 -28.38 -1.81 8.67
N VAL A 72 -27.85 -2.04 9.87
CA VAL A 72 -28.01 -1.14 11.01
C VAL A 72 -26.68 -0.45 11.26
N SER A 73 -26.68 0.87 11.35
CA SER A 73 -25.53 1.65 11.77
C SER A 73 -25.55 1.94 13.28
N ALA A 74 -24.39 2.26 13.85
CA ALA A 74 -24.26 2.63 15.24
C ALA A 74 -23.05 3.55 15.42
N THR A 75 -23.11 4.41 16.44
CA THR A 75 -21.93 5.06 17.01
C THR A 75 -21.15 4.07 17.87
N LEU A 76 -19.93 4.41 18.26
CA LEU A 76 -19.17 3.55 19.17
C LEU A 76 -19.85 3.41 20.54
N ASP A 77 -20.58 4.43 20.99
CA ASP A 77 -21.12 4.51 22.35
C ASP A 77 -22.45 3.76 22.51
N ASN A 78 -23.25 3.65 21.44
CA ASN A 78 -24.49 2.87 21.45
C ASN A 78 -24.36 1.47 20.82
N ALA A 79 -23.21 1.11 20.24
CA ALA A 79 -23.03 -0.16 19.51
C ALA A 79 -23.42 -1.41 20.32
N GLU A 80 -23.05 -1.50 21.61
CA GLU A 80 -23.40 -2.64 22.46
C GLU A 80 -24.93 -2.77 22.61
N SER A 81 -25.61 -1.67 22.95
CA SER A 81 -27.07 -1.64 23.14
C SER A 81 -27.84 -1.89 21.84
N VAL A 82 -27.36 -1.35 20.71
CA VAL A 82 -27.96 -1.60 19.39
C VAL A 82 -27.83 -3.08 19.02
N LEU A 83 -26.64 -3.66 19.20
CA LEU A 83 -26.39 -5.07 18.88
C LEU A 83 -27.21 -6.01 19.74
N GLU A 84 -27.33 -5.74 21.04
CA GLU A 84 -28.15 -6.53 21.96
C GLU A 84 -29.62 -6.55 21.51
N ARG A 85 -30.22 -5.39 21.25
CA ARG A 85 -31.61 -5.28 20.76
C ARG A 85 -31.83 -5.98 19.43
N VAL A 86 -30.90 -5.85 18.48
CA VAL A 86 -31.00 -6.53 17.18
C VAL A 86 -30.89 -8.05 17.36
N ALA A 87 -29.97 -8.52 18.20
CA ALA A 87 -29.81 -9.95 18.48
C ALA A 87 -31.05 -10.55 19.18
N GLU A 88 -31.59 -9.87 20.20
CA GLU A 88 -32.82 -10.26 20.90
C GLU A 88 -34.06 -10.24 20.00
N TYR A 89 -34.06 -9.38 18.98
CA TYR A 89 -35.10 -9.40 17.96
C TYR A 89 -34.94 -10.60 16.99
N CYS A 90 -33.73 -10.81 16.46
CA CYS A 90 -33.46 -11.77 15.39
C CYS A 90 -33.47 -13.23 15.86
N VAL A 91 -32.88 -13.54 17.02
CA VAL A 91 -32.69 -14.93 17.49
C VAL A 91 -34.02 -15.66 17.71
N PRO A 92 -35.02 -15.10 18.42
CA PRO A 92 -36.31 -15.78 18.60
C PRO A 92 -37.11 -15.94 17.30
N ARG A 93 -36.81 -15.13 16.27
CA ARG A 93 -37.50 -15.13 14.97
C ARG A 93 -36.78 -15.95 13.90
N GLY A 94 -35.63 -16.56 14.23
CA GLY A 94 -34.87 -17.35 13.26
C GLY A 94 -34.23 -16.53 12.14
N VAL A 95 -34.04 -15.22 12.30
CA VAL A 95 -33.50 -14.36 11.23
C VAL A 95 -31.98 -14.30 11.31
N ALA A 96 -31.27 -14.73 10.27
CA ALA A 96 -29.81 -14.72 10.28
C ALA A 96 -29.26 -13.29 10.27
N PHE A 97 -28.13 -13.07 10.94
CA PHE A 97 -27.48 -11.77 10.99
C PHE A 97 -25.97 -11.91 11.20
N LYS A 98 -25.23 -10.87 10.86
CA LYS A 98 -23.81 -10.73 11.17
C LYS A 98 -23.52 -9.34 11.68
N PHE A 99 -22.46 -9.20 12.46
CA PHE A 99 -22.06 -7.94 13.04
C PHE A 99 -20.54 -7.82 13.17
N VAL A 100 -20.07 -6.59 13.33
CA VAL A 100 -18.67 -6.28 13.64
C VAL A 100 -18.45 -6.58 15.12
N PRO A 101 -17.54 -7.48 15.51
CA PRO A 101 -17.55 -8.07 16.85
C PRO A 101 -16.86 -7.25 17.94
N SER A 102 -16.20 -6.13 17.62
CA SER A 102 -15.51 -5.28 18.60
C SER A 102 -15.63 -3.78 18.30
N ARG A 103 -15.42 -2.96 19.35
CA ARG A 103 -15.38 -1.49 19.25
C ARG A 103 -14.29 -1.00 18.31
N TYR A 104 -13.09 -1.59 18.39
CA TYR A 104 -11.97 -1.28 17.50
C TYR A 104 -12.32 -1.50 16.02
N LEU A 105 -12.86 -2.66 15.66
CA LEU A 105 -13.21 -2.94 14.26
C LEU A 105 -14.32 -2.01 13.75
N LEU A 106 -15.28 -1.64 14.59
CA LEU A 106 -16.31 -0.67 14.23
C LEU A 106 -15.69 0.72 14.01
N HIS A 107 -14.74 1.13 14.86
CA HIS A 107 -14.00 2.38 14.69
C HIS A 107 -13.26 2.41 13.35
N THR A 108 -12.45 1.40 13.07
CA THR A 108 -11.69 1.26 11.82
C THR A 108 -12.60 1.34 10.59
N ARG A 109 -13.72 0.62 10.60
CA ARG A 109 -14.67 0.59 9.48
C ARG A 109 -15.36 1.93 9.24
N ASN A 110 -15.33 2.83 10.22
CA ASN A 110 -15.91 4.16 10.14
C ASN A 110 -14.85 5.28 10.26
N ALA A 111 -13.56 4.95 10.18
CA ALA A 111 -12.47 5.91 10.25
C ALA A 111 -12.48 6.89 9.06
N LYS A 112 -11.74 8.00 9.14
CA LYS A 112 -11.65 9.04 8.07
C LYS A 112 -11.38 8.46 6.68
N TYR A 113 -10.54 7.44 6.56
CA TYR A 113 -10.14 6.84 5.28
C TYR A 113 -10.69 5.42 5.05
N ALA A 114 -11.71 5.02 5.82
CA ALA A 114 -12.40 3.77 5.58
C ALA A 114 -13.11 3.77 4.22
N ASP A 115 -13.35 2.58 3.66
CA ASP A 115 -14.12 2.42 2.43
C ASP A 115 -15.52 3.03 2.60
N ARG A 116 -15.81 4.07 1.80
CA ARG A 116 -17.08 4.79 1.80
C ARG A 116 -18.27 3.90 1.44
N SER A 117 -18.06 2.80 0.71
CA SER A 117 -19.13 1.86 0.34
C SER A 117 -19.55 0.97 1.52
N ALA A 118 -18.64 0.72 2.46
CA ALA A 118 -18.80 -0.21 3.57
C ALA A 118 -18.94 0.48 4.94
N SER A 119 -18.59 1.76 5.01
CA SER A 119 -18.61 2.58 6.22
C SER A 119 -19.99 2.68 6.86
N GLY A 120 -20.03 2.72 8.19
CA GLY A 120 -21.24 2.78 9.00
C GLY A 120 -22.00 1.46 9.14
N LYS A 121 -21.73 0.44 8.31
CA LYS A 121 -22.34 -0.90 8.44
C LYS A 121 -21.82 -1.61 9.67
N PHE A 122 -22.67 -1.69 10.71
CA PHE A 122 -22.35 -2.36 11.97
C PHE A 122 -22.98 -3.75 12.07
N VAL A 123 -24.29 -3.85 11.83
CA VAL A 123 -25.03 -5.13 11.75
C VAL A 123 -25.61 -5.29 10.35
N THR A 124 -25.65 -6.52 9.85
CA THR A 124 -26.39 -6.90 8.63
C THR A 124 -27.35 -8.03 8.98
N VAL A 125 -28.63 -7.82 8.72
CA VAL A 125 -29.72 -8.80 8.92
C VAL A 125 -30.14 -9.33 7.55
N TYR A 126 -30.43 -10.63 7.49
CA TYR A 126 -30.72 -11.39 6.26
C TYR A 126 -32.15 -11.96 6.30
N PRO A 127 -33.15 -11.21 5.83
CA PRO A 127 -34.52 -11.69 5.71
C PRO A 127 -34.66 -12.78 4.64
N ALA A 128 -35.62 -13.69 4.80
CA ALA A 128 -35.90 -14.78 3.88
C ALA A 128 -36.53 -14.31 2.55
N ASP A 129 -37.33 -13.24 2.60
CA ASP A 129 -38.07 -12.67 1.47
C ASP A 129 -38.40 -11.18 1.72
N ASP A 130 -39.05 -10.54 0.76
CA ASP A 130 -39.40 -9.12 0.78
C ASP A 130 -40.44 -8.76 1.87
N GLU A 131 -41.35 -9.68 2.21
CA GLU A 131 -42.36 -9.46 3.25
C GLU A 131 -41.73 -9.49 4.65
N GLN A 132 -40.87 -10.48 4.90
CA GLN A 132 -40.07 -10.52 6.11
C GLN A 132 -39.12 -9.31 6.16
N CYS A 133 -38.53 -8.89 5.03
CA CYS A 133 -37.68 -7.71 4.98
C CYS A 133 -38.42 -6.44 5.41
N ARG A 134 -39.62 -6.21 4.86
CA ARG A 134 -40.48 -5.09 5.25
C ARG A 134 -40.83 -5.13 6.75
N THR A 135 -41.22 -6.29 7.26
CA THR A 135 -41.59 -6.47 8.67
C THR A 135 -40.41 -6.18 9.59
N VAL A 136 -39.25 -6.79 9.31
CA VAL A 136 -38.04 -6.61 10.11
C VAL A 136 -37.54 -5.16 10.05
N ALA A 137 -37.57 -4.51 8.88
CA ALA A 137 -37.16 -3.11 8.77
C ALA A 137 -38.07 -2.18 9.59
N THR A 138 -39.39 -2.40 9.54
CA THR A 138 -40.38 -1.64 10.31
C THR A 138 -40.17 -1.82 11.82
N ASP A 139 -40.03 -3.07 12.26
CA ASP A 139 -39.85 -3.38 13.69
C ASP A 139 -38.52 -2.85 14.23
N LEU A 140 -37.43 -2.98 13.45
CA LEU A 140 -36.11 -2.47 13.85
C LEU A 140 -36.08 -0.94 13.89
N ASP A 141 -36.77 -0.24 12.98
CA ASP A 141 -36.87 1.22 13.03
C ASP A 141 -37.59 1.69 14.29
N ALA A 142 -38.68 1.03 14.66
CA ALA A 142 -39.38 1.30 15.92
C ALA A 142 -38.52 0.97 17.15
N LEU A 143 -37.83 -0.17 17.14
CA LEU A 143 -36.98 -0.64 18.25
C LEU A 143 -35.75 0.25 18.49
N LEU A 144 -35.24 0.86 17.42
CA LEU A 144 -34.03 1.68 17.42
C LEU A 144 -34.33 3.18 17.24
N ALA A 145 -35.58 3.59 17.44
CA ALA A 145 -35.99 4.98 17.29
C ALA A 145 -35.16 5.92 18.17
N GLY A 146 -34.59 6.96 17.55
CA GLY A 146 -33.76 7.97 18.24
C GLY A 146 -32.29 7.59 18.42
N GLU A 147 -31.89 6.37 18.07
CA GLU A 147 -30.48 5.97 18.14
C GLU A 147 -29.62 6.68 17.09
N PRO A 148 -28.47 7.28 17.49
CA PRO A 148 -27.56 7.89 16.53
C PRO A 148 -26.77 6.84 15.75
N GLY A 149 -26.42 7.16 14.51
CA GLY A 149 -25.55 6.35 13.68
C GLY A 149 -25.16 7.10 12.40
N PRO A 150 -24.01 6.78 11.80
CA PRO A 150 -23.63 7.37 10.52
C PRO A 150 -24.61 6.94 9.42
N TYR A 151 -24.89 7.85 8.49
CA TYR A 151 -25.64 7.52 7.28
C TYR A 151 -24.85 6.52 6.42
N ILE A 152 -25.49 5.47 5.91
CA ILE A 152 -24.82 4.49 5.02
C ILE A 152 -25.02 4.93 3.56
N LEU A 153 -23.97 5.44 2.92
CA LEU A 153 -24.07 6.09 1.60
C LEU A 153 -24.57 5.14 0.48
N SER A 154 -24.19 3.87 0.57
CA SER A 154 -24.48 2.83 -0.42
C SER A 154 -25.87 2.19 -0.27
N ASP A 155 -26.64 2.64 0.72
CA ASP A 155 -27.91 2.04 1.11
C ASP A 155 -29.01 3.12 1.18
N LEU A 156 -30.27 2.68 1.13
CA LEU A 156 -31.44 3.52 1.30
C LEU A 156 -31.84 3.55 2.78
N ARG A 157 -31.90 4.73 3.40
CA ARG A 157 -32.32 4.88 4.80
C ARG A 157 -33.80 4.60 4.94
N TRP A 158 -34.16 3.75 5.90
CA TRP A 158 -35.54 3.52 6.31
C TRP A 158 -35.91 4.56 7.37
N GLY A 159 -36.97 5.32 7.11
CA GLY A 159 -37.45 6.36 8.02
C GLY A 159 -36.35 7.37 8.39
N ARG A 160 -36.18 7.59 9.70
CA ARG A 160 -35.14 8.49 10.25
C ARG A 160 -34.16 7.75 11.16
N GLY A 161 -34.36 6.47 11.43
CA GLY A 161 -33.51 5.68 12.33
C GLY A 161 -32.17 5.28 11.69
N PRO A 162 -31.40 4.42 12.38
CA PRO A 162 -30.14 3.86 11.89
C PRO A 162 -30.34 2.67 10.92
N VAL A 163 -31.57 2.41 10.48
CA VAL A 163 -31.93 1.28 9.62
C VAL A 163 -31.79 1.66 8.15
N HIS A 164 -31.11 0.82 7.37
CA HIS A 164 -30.85 1.03 5.96
C HIS A 164 -31.04 -0.27 5.17
N LEU A 165 -31.37 -0.18 3.89
CA LEU A 165 -31.59 -1.34 3.03
C LEU A 165 -30.78 -1.26 1.74
N ARG A 166 -30.34 -2.43 1.29
CA ARG A 166 -29.73 -2.62 -0.02
C ARG A 166 -30.01 -4.01 -0.55
N TYR A 167 -30.26 -4.12 -1.85
CA TYR A 167 -30.29 -5.40 -2.54
C TYR A 167 -28.87 -5.94 -2.73
N GLY A 168 -28.62 -7.21 -2.42
CA GLY A 168 -27.34 -7.84 -2.73
C GLY A 168 -27.20 -9.31 -2.33
N SER A 169 -26.02 -9.88 -2.58
CA SER A 169 -25.77 -11.30 -2.31
C SER A 169 -25.71 -11.59 -0.80
N PHE A 170 -26.24 -12.75 -0.43
CA PHE A 170 -26.24 -13.33 0.91
C PHE A 170 -25.13 -14.37 1.03
N THR A 171 -24.94 -15.16 -0.02
CA THR A 171 -23.81 -16.09 -0.19
C THR A 171 -22.66 -15.40 -0.91
N ARG A 172 -21.41 -15.77 -0.60
CA ARG A 172 -20.26 -15.28 -1.36
C ARG A 172 -20.23 -15.98 -2.71
N ARG A 173 -20.32 -15.18 -3.77
CA ARG A 173 -20.21 -15.60 -5.16
C ARG A 173 -19.34 -14.56 -5.86
N HIS A 174 -18.56 -15.01 -6.83
CA HIS A 174 -17.68 -14.14 -7.60
C HIS A 174 -17.85 -14.43 -9.09
N CYS A 175 -17.62 -13.40 -9.89
CA CYS A 175 -17.50 -13.50 -11.34
C CYS A 175 -16.39 -12.55 -11.79
N TYR A 176 -16.03 -12.63 -13.06
CA TYR A 176 -15.15 -11.65 -13.68
C TYR A 176 -16.00 -10.55 -14.30
N ASP A 177 -15.61 -9.30 -14.10
CA ASP A 177 -16.26 -8.17 -14.77
C ASP A 177 -15.80 -8.06 -16.24
N GLU A 178 -16.29 -7.04 -16.96
CA GLU A 178 -15.91 -6.80 -18.36
C GLU A 178 -14.41 -6.51 -18.57
N ARG A 179 -13.67 -6.24 -17.49
CA ARG A 179 -12.22 -6.01 -17.50
C ARG A 179 -11.45 -7.29 -17.14
N GLY A 180 -12.16 -8.36 -16.80
CA GLY A 180 -11.57 -9.59 -16.29
C GLY A 180 -11.08 -9.50 -14.85
N GLU A 181 -11.54 -8.51 -14.07
CA GLU A 181 -11.24 -8.40 -12.64
C GLU A 181 -12.22 -9.26 -11.83
N LEU A 182 -11.69 -10.04 -10.87
CA LEU A 182 -12.51 -10.86 -9.98
C LEU A 182 -13.32 -9.96 -9.03
N CYS A 183 -14.64 -10.01 -9.10
CA CYS A 183 -15.53 -9.19 -8.30
C CYS A 183 -16.64 -10.02 -7.64
N PRO A 184 -17.24 -9.54 -6.53
CA PRO A 184 -18.44 -10.15 -5.97
C PRO A 184 -19.60 -10.11 -6.98
N ALA A 185 -20.44 -11.15 -6.99
CA ALA A 185 -21.48 -11.32 -7.99
C ALA A 185 -22.91 -11.34 -7.41
N LEU A 186 -23.87 -10.92 -8.24
CA LEU A 186 -25.31 -11.21 -8.15
C LEU A 186 -25.72 -12.12 -9.29
N GLU A 187 -26.87 -12.75 -9.15
CA GLU A 187 -27.51 -13.53 -10.20
C GLU A 187 -28.59 -12.66 -10.87
N ASN A 188 -28.57 -12.56 -12.19
CA ASN A 188 -29.61 -11.85 -12.95
C ASN A 188 -30.86 -12.72 -13.15
N ALA A 189 -31.87 -12.21 -13.87
CA ALA A 189 -33.13 -12.93 -14.11
C ALA A 189 -32.95 -14.24 -14.91
N GLU A 190 -31.85 -14.36 -15.67
CA GLU A 190 -31.49 -15.52 -16.48
C GLU A 190 -30.65 -16.56 -15.73
N GLY A 191 -30.35 -16.35 -14.44
CA GLY A 191 -29.52 -17.26 -13.64
C GLY A 191 -28.00 -17.07 -13.84
N VAL A 192 -27.57 -16.00 -14.52
CA VAL A 192 -26.17 -15.71 -14.82
C VAL A 192 -25.57 -14.82 -13.73
N LEU A 193 -24.34 -15.15 -13.30
CA LEU A 193 -23.60 -14.31 -12.37
C LEU A 193 -23.07 -13.06 -13.06
N VAL A 194 -23.43 -11.90 -12.53
CA VAL A 194 -23.04 -10.56 -12.99
C VAL A 194 -22.43 -9.75 -11.84
N PRO A 195 -21.56 -8.76 -12.11
CA PRO A 195 -20.92 -7.96 -11.07
C PRO A 195 -21.91 -7.28 -10.10
N ASP A 196 -21.72 -7.45 -8.79
CA ASP A 196 -22.39 -6.68 -7.74
C ASP A 196 -21.76 -5.29 -7.65
N VAL A 197 -22.22 -4.35 -8.47
CA VAL A 197 -21.67 -2.98 -8.54
C VAL A 197 -21.81 -2.26 -7.20
N ARG A 198 -20.71 -2.14 -6.46
CA ARG A 198 -20.67 -1.46 -5.16
C ARG A 198 -20.08 -0.06 -5.31
N GLY A 199 -20.79 0.96 -4.82
CA GLY A 199 -20.29 2.33 -4.76
C GLY A 199 -20.85 3.08 -3.56
N PRO A 200 -20.36 4.28 -3.26
CA PRO A 200 -20.84 5.13 -2.16
C PRO A 200 -22.16 5.84 -2.53
N VAL A 201 -23.03 5.17 -3.30
CA VAL A 201 -24.33 5.67 -3.75
C VAL A 201 -25.27 4.48 -3.79
N PHE A 202 -26.52 4.69 -3.37
CA PHE A 202 -27.57 3.69 -3.46
C PHE A 202 -27.89 3.37 -4.93
N ARG A 203 -27.94 2.09 -5.27
CA ARG A 203 -28.32 1.58 -6.59
C ARG A 203 -29.15 0.32 -6.42
N THR A 204 -30.17 0.19 -7.26
CA THR A 204 -30.96 -1.04 -7.40
C THR A 204 -30.57 -1.69 -8.74
N PRO A 205 -30.32 -3.01 -8.79
CA PRO A 205 -30.10 -3.69 -10.06
C PRO A 205 -31.30 -3.54 -11.00
N GLU A 206 -31.06 -3.41 -12.31
CA GLU A 206 -32.10 -3.10 -13.30
C GLU A 206 -33.19 -4.17 -13.41
N TRP A 207 -32.85 -5.43 -13.14
CA TRP A 207 -33.79 -6.57 -13.17
C TRP A 207 -34.55 -6.79 -11.87
N VAL A 208 -34.30 -5.97 -10.83
CA VAL A 208 -35.00 -6.09 -9.54
C VAL A 208 -36.17 -5.12 -9.54
N GLU A 209 -37.39 -5.65 -9.42
CA GLU A 209 -38.58 -4.83 -9.21
C GLU A 209 -38.44 -4.05 -7.90
N PHE A 210 -38.53 -2.72 -7.98
CA PHE A 210 -38.37 -1.86 -6.81
C PHE A 210 -39.65 -1.89 -5.96
N PRO A 211 -39.59 -2.35 -4.69
CA PRO A 211 -40.80 -2.49 -3.89
C PRO A 211 -41.50 -1.15 -3.61
N GLU A 212 -42.83 -1.10 -3.78
CA GLU A 212 -43.64 0.10 -3.53
C GLU A 212 -43.42 0.71 -2.13
N TRP A 213 -43.22 -0.15 -1.13
CA TRP A 213 -43.00 0.27 0.25
C TRP A 213 -41.64 0.96 0.49
N LEU A 214 -40.71 0.94 -0.48
CA LEU A 214 -39.46 1.72 -0.43
C LEU A 214 -39.56 3.10 -1.07
N LYS A 215 -40.58 3.38 -1.88
CA LYS A 215 -40.69 4.66 -2.62
C LYS A 215 -40.67 5.91 -1.73
N PRO A 216 -41.41 5.97 -0.61
CA PRO A 216 -41.38 7.15 0.26
C PRO A 216 -39.98 7.46 0.81
N HIS A 217 -39.17 6.42 1.04
CA HIS A 217 -37.79 6.57 1.52
C HIS A 217 -36.85 7.09 0.44
N LEU A 218 -37.08 6.69 -0.82
CA LEU A 218 -36.32 7.18 -1.96
C LEU A 218 -36.63 8.66 -2.25
N GLU A 219 -37.89 9.06 -2.15
CA GLU A 219 -38.33 10.45 -2.31
C GLU A 219 -37.73 11.36 -1.23
N ALA A 220 -37.78 10.94 0.04
CA ALA A 220 -37.18 11.69 1.15
C ALA A 220 -35.66 11.94 0.98
N ARG A 221 -34.96 11.05 0.28
CA ARG A 221 -33.54 11.23 -0.05
C ARG A 221 -33.31 12.37 -1.05
N ALA A 222 -34.26 12.65 -1.94
CA ALA A 222 -34.14 13.64 -3.01
C ALA A 222 -34.47 15.08 -2.55
N GLU A 223 -35.05 15.27 -1.37
CA GLU A 223 -35.53 16.57 -0.87
C GLU A 223 -34.42 17.57 -0.44
N ALA A 224 -33.14 17.15 -0.43
CA ALA A 224 -32.03 18.04 -0.08
C ALA A 224 -31.73 19.05 -1.22
N ASN A 225 -32.35 20.23 -1.16
CA ASN A 225 -32.22 21.27 -2.18
C ASN A 225 -30.91 22.08 -2.02
N VAL A 226 -30.05 22.07 -3.04
CA VAL A 226 -28.79 22.82 -3.12
C VAL A 226 -28.99 24.19 -3.80
N ALA A 227 -30.14 24.41 -4.45
CA ALA A 227 -30.36 25.57 -5.33
C ALA A 227 -30.28 26.92 -4.61
N ASP A 228 -30.67 26.96 -3.33
CA ASP A 228 -30.76 28.17 -2.52
C ASP A 228 -29.45 28.56 -1.83
N LEU A 229 -28.38 27.77 -2.02
CA LEU A 229 -27.08 28.10 -1.42
C LEU A 229 -26.44 29.31 -2.11
N PRO A 230 -25.77 30.19 -1.34
CA PRO A 230 -24.98 31.29 -1.91
C PRO A 230 -23.67 30.80 -2.56
N TYR A 231 -23.44 29.49 -2.65
CA TYR A 231 -22.22 28.88 -3.17
C TYR A 231 -22.48 28.00 -4.38
N VAL A 232 -21.55 28.03 -5.34
CA VAL A 232 -21.51 27.09 -6.47
C VAL A 232 -20.37 26.10 -6.25
N PHE A 233 -20.69 24.82 -6.21
CA PHE A 233 -19.69 23.75 -6.21
C PHE A 233 -19.15 23.57 -7.63
N GLU A 234 -17.84 23.72 -7.82
CA GLU A 234 -17.21 23.60 -9.14
C GLU A 234 -16.58 22.22 -9.34
N LYS A 235 -15.81 21.77 -8.35
CA LYS A 235 -15.16 20.45 -8.38
C LYS A 235 -14.85 19.93 -6.98
N ALA A 236 -14.89 18.62 -6.83
CA ALA A 236 -14.35 17.96 -5.64
C ALA A 236 -12.82 17.93 -5.71
N LEU A 237 -12.16 18.41 -4.65
CA LEU A 237 -10.71 18.35 -4.47
C LEU A 237 -10.29 17.04 -3.78
N HIS A 238 -11.07 16.61 -2.79
CA HIS A 238 -10.79 15.39 -2.03
C HIS A 238 -12.06 14.78 -1.46
N PHE A 239 -12.10 13.45 -1.32
CA PHE A 239 -13.14 12.75 -0.58
C PHE A 239 -12.55 11.88 0.51
N SER A 240 -13.22 11.87 1.66
CA SER A 240 -12.99 10.96 2.77
C SER A 240 -14.31 10.32 3.19
N ASN A 241 -14.27 9.35 4.11
CA ASN A 241 -15.48 8.88 4.77
C ASN A 241 -16.13 10.00 5.61
N GLY A 242 -15.35 10.95 6.13
CA GLY A 242 -15.87 12.08 6.90
C GLY A 242 -16.64 13.11 6.06
N GLY A 243 -16.53 13.09 4.73
CA GLY A 243 -17.10 14.11 3.84
C GLY A 243 -16.10 14.52 2.74
N GLY A 244 -16.51 15.46 1.88
CA GLY A 244 -15.70 15.99 0.79
C GLY A 244 -15.07 17.37 1.07
N VAL A 245 -14.07 17.71 0.28
CA VAL A 245 -13.51 19.06 0.16
C VAL A 245 -13.73 19.52 -1.27
N TYR A 246 -14.33 20.68 -1.46
CA TYR A 246 -14.76 21.18 -2.76
C TYR A 246 -14.18 22.56 -3.03
N ALA A 247 -13.75 22.81 -4.27
CA ALA A 247 -13.56 24.17 -4.74
C ALA A 247 -14.90 24.71 -5.23
N GLY A 248 -15.17 25.98 -4.95
CA GLY A 248 -16.38 26.64 -5.37
C GLY A 248 -16.24 28.15 -5.46
N THR A 249 -17.34 28.80 -5.79
CA THR A 249 -17.44 30.26 -5.89
C THR A 249 -18.58 30.79 -5.03
N ASP A 250 -18.34 31.86 -4.26
CA ASP A 250 -19.38 32.60 -3.55
C ASP A 250 -20.13 33.51 -4.55
N ARG A 251 -21.44 33.30 -4.71
CA ARG A 251 -22.29 34.06 -5.63
C ARG A 251 -22.46 35.52 -5.23
N ARG A 252 -22.24 35.85 -3.95
CA ARG A 252 -22.40 37.21 -3.42
C ARG A 252 -21.22 38.10 -3.79
N THR A 253 -20.00 37.53 -3.83
CA THR A 253 -18.74 38.28 -4.00
C THR A 253 -18.00 37.92 -5.28
N GLY A 254 -18.27 36.76 -5.88
CA GLY A 254 -17.51 36.20 -7.00
C GLY A 254 -16.17 35.58 -6.59
N ALA A 255 -15.86 35.51 -5.30
CA ALA A 255 -14.58 34.97 -4.81
C ALA A 255 -14.54 33.43 -4.88
N LYS A 256 -13.37 32.88 -5.17
CA LYS A 256 -13.09 31.45 -5.03
C LYS A 256 -13.05 31.08 -3.55
N VAL A 257 -13.63 29.93 -3.22
CA VAL A 257 -13.69 29.40 -1.85
C VAL A 257 -13.42 27.91 -1.81
N VAL A 258 -13.06 27.41 -0.63
CA VAL A 258 -13.02 25.97 -0.33
C VAL A 258 -14.17 25.63 0.62
N LEU A 259 -15.00 24.65 0.25
CA LEU A 259 -16.06 24.13 1.12
C LEU A 259 -15.64 22.76 1.66
N LYS A 260 -15.51 22.64 2.98
CA LYS A 260 -15.29 21.36 3.67
C LYS A 260 -16.60 20.83 4.23
N GLU A 261 -16.96 19.61 3.85
CA GLU A 261 -18.13 18.89 4.32
C GLU A 261 -17.75 17.91 5.44
N ALA A 262 -18.57 17.88 6.49
CA ALA A 262 -18.49 16.93 7.58
C ALA A 262 -19.82 16.19 7.78
N ARG A 263 -19.73 14.86 7.71
CA ARG A 263 -20.83 13.92 7.90
C ARG A 263 -20.96 13.54 9.39
N PRO A 264 -22.15 13.70 10.00
CA PRO A 264 -22.37 13.29 11.39
C PRO A 264 -22.00 11.82 11.63
N TYR A 265 -21.35 11.55 12.75
CA TYR A 265 -20.97 10.22 13.24
C TYR A 265 -20.02 9.44 12.32
N ALA A 266 -19.54 10.02 11.22
CA ALA A 266 -18.66 9.36 10.26
C ALA A 266 -17.26 9.96 10.27
N GLY A 267 -16.29 9.21 9.74
CA GLY A 267 -14.91 9.67 9.62
C GLY A 267 -14.22 9.84 10.98
N LEU A 268 -14.27 8.80 11.80
CA LEU A 268 -13.71 8.82 13.16
C LEU A 268 -12.18 8.99 13.14
N ALA A 269 -11.66 9.86 14.02
CA ALA A 269 -10.25 9.95 14.37
C ALA A 269 -9.89 9.02 15.55
N ALA A 270 -8.61 8.88 15.89
CA ALA A 270 -8.15 7.93 16.91
C ALA A 270 -8.67 8.24 18.34
N ASP A 271 -9.10 9.47 18.60
CA ASP A 271 -9.76 9.90 19.83
C ASP A 271 -11.27 9.62 19.84
N GLY A 272 -11.83 9.09 18.75
CA GLY A 272 -13.26 8.83 18.58
C GLY A 272 -14.06 10.02 18.06
N ALA A 273 -13.43 11.18 17.81
CA ALA A 273 -14.13 12.34 17.26
C ALA A 273 -14.57 12.09 15.81
N ASP A 274 -15.83 12.38 15.51
CA ASP A 274 -16.37 12.33 14.15
C ASP A 274 -15.96 13.54 13.31
N ALA A 275 -16.36 13.54 12.03
CA ALA A 275 -16.04 14.63 11.13
C ALA A 275 -16.61 15.98 11.58
N VAL A 276 -17.78 16.02 12.21
CA VAL A 276 -18.41 17.26 12.65
C VAL A 276 -17.64 17.87 13.82
N ALA A 277 -17.26 17.06 14.80
CA ALA A 277 -16.43 17.49 15.91
C ALA A 277 -15.07 18.03 15.42
N ARG A 278 -14.46 17.36 14.44
CA ARG A 278 -13.19 17.80 13.84
C ARG A 278 -13.32 19.09 13.02
N LEU A 279 -14.39 19.24 12.25
CA LEU A 279 -14.67 20.46 11.48
C LEU A 279 -14.87 21.67 12.41
N ARG A 280 -15.56 21.47 13.55
CA ARG A 280 -15.71 22.51 14.59
C ARG A 280 -14.39 22.89 15.23
N ARG A 281 -13.50 21.92 15.50
CA ARG A 281 -12.15 22.20 16.02
C ARG A 281 -11.34 23.05 15.03
N GLU A 282 -11.42 22.70 13.75
CA GLU A 282 -10.78 23.47 12.68
C GLU A 282 -11.31 24.91 12.62
N GLN A 283 -12.63 25.09 12.62
CA GLN A 283 -13.24 26.42 12.64
C GLN A 283 -12.75 27.27 13.81
N VAL A 284 -12.82 26.73 15.04
CA VAL A 284 -12.37 27.44 16.26
C VAL A 284 -10.88 27.77 16.22
N ALA A 285 -10.06 26.87 15.69
CA ALA A 285 -8.62 27.10 15.55
C ALA A 285 -8.35 28.23 14.55
N LEU A 286 -8.98 28.20 13.37
CA LEU A 286 -8.78 29.21 12.33
C LEU A 286 -9.33 30.59 12.74
N GLU A 287 -10.49 30.65 13.40
CA GLU A 287 -11.01 31.91 13.95
C GLU A 287 -10.04 32.56 14.96
N ARG A 288 -9.35 31.75 15.78
CA ARG A 288 -8.30 32.22 16.69
C ARG A 288 -7.02 32.66 15.98
N LEU A 289 -6.74 32.08 14.81
CA LEU A 289 -5.57 32.35 13.98
C LEU A 289 -5.81 33.45 12.93
N SER A 290 -7.04 33.95 12.81
CA SER A 290 -7.41 35.02 11.88
C SER A 290 -6.44 36.21 11.93
N GLY A 291 -6.12 36.73 10.75
CA GLY A 291 -5.13 37.76 10.48
C GLY A 291 -3.69 37.25 10.32
N LEU A 292 -3.44 35.94 10.41
CA LEU A 292 -2.14 35.37 10.07
C LEU A 292 -2.09 35.00 8.58
N GLY A 293 -1.15 35.60 7.84
CA GLY A 293 -0.96 35.30 6.41
C GLY A 293 -0.45 33.87 6.11
N CYS A 294 -0.20 33.05 7.14
CA CYS A 294 0.20 31.66 7.01
C CYS A 294 -0.93 30.65 7.28
N THR A 295 -2.19 31.11 7.40
CA THR A 295 -3.38 30.27 7.63
C THR A 295 -4.57 30.77 6.80
N PRO A 296 -5.48 29.89 6.35
CA PRO A 296 -6.68 30.33 5.61
C PRO A 296 -7.70 31.02 6.53
N GLU A 297 -8.43 31.99 6.01
CA GLU A 297 -9.55 32.63 6.73
C GLU A 297 -10.86 31.81 6.69
N VAL A 298 -11.63 31.87 7.78
CA VAL A 298 -13.00 31.33 7.84
C VAL A 298 -13.97 32.36 7.28
N LEU A 299 -14.76 31.96 6.28
CA LEU A 299 -15.68 32.85 5.57
C LEU A 299 -17.14 32.64 5.98
N ASP A 300 -17.56 31.38 6.19
CA ASP A 300 -18.96 31.03 6.51
C ASP A 300 -19.06 29.60 7.07
N SER A 301 -20.19 29.24 7.66
CA SER A 301 -20.52 27.86 8.05
C SER A 301 -22.03 27.60 8.00
N PHE A 302 -22.45 26.43 7.51
CA PHE A 302 -23.89 26.10 7.38
C PHE A 302 -24.15 24.59 7.47
N VAL A 303 -25.42 24.20 7.54
CA VAL A 303 -25.86 22.80 7.55
C VAL A 303 -26.78 22.54 6.36
N LEU A 304 -26.53 21.44 5.64
CA LEU A 304 -27.33 21.00 4.50
C LEU A 304 -27.48 19.47 4.55
N GLY A 305 -28.72 18.97 4.55
CA GLY A 305 -28.97 17.52 4.54
C GLY A 305 -28.30 16.77 5.71
N GLU A 306 -28.40 17.32 6.92
CA GLU A 306 -27.70 16.86 8.14
C GLU A 306 -26.17 17.04 8.14
N HIS A 307 -25.55 17.38 7.00
CA HIS A 307 -24.10 17.56 6.89
C HIS A 307 -23.69 18.99 7.23
N HIS A 308 -22.55 19.14 7.89
CA HIS A 308 -21.98 20.44 8.24
C HIS A 308 -20.99 20.90 7.18
N PHE A 309 -21.02 22.18 6.83
CA PHE A 309 -20.11 22.80 5.87
C PHE A 309 -19.35 23.94 6.53
N LEU A 310 -18.04 23.99 6.29
CA LEU A 310 -17.17 25.11 6.64
C LEU A 310 -16.63 25.71 5.34
N VAL A 311 -16.81 27.01 5.15
CA VAL A 311 -16.33 27.74 3.99
C VAL A 311 -15.07 28.50 4.36
N LEU A 312 -13.99 28.22 3.64
CA LEU A 312 -12.67 28.78 3.85
C LEU A 312 -12.21 29.58 2.62
N GLU A 313 -11.28 30.48 2.84
CA GLU A 313 -10.50 31.12 1.79
C GLU A 313 -9.84 30.07 0.86
N PHE A 314 -9.85 30.35 -0.45
CA PHE A 314 -9.10 29.56 -1.41
C PHE A 314 -7.63 30.01 -1.45
N VAL A 315 -6.74 29.13 -1.00
CA VAL A 315 -5.28 29.39 -1.00
C VAL A 315 -4.69 28.98 -2.36
N GLU A 316 -4.18 29.96 -3.12
CA GLU A 316 -3.45 29.72 -4.37
C GLU A 316 -2.06 29.14 -4.08
N GLY A 317 -1.55 28.29 -4.98
CA GLY A 317 -0.23 27.67 -4.86
C GLY A 317 -0.23 26.16 -5.09
N LYS A 318 0.85 25.51 -4.65
CA LYS A 318 1.03 24.06 -4.78
C LYS A 318 1.46 23.43 -3.46
N PRO A 319 0.92 22.25 -3.08
CA PRO A 319 1.39 21.51 -1.92
C PRO A 319 2.89 21.19 -2.02
N LEU A 320 3.63 21.30 -0.92
CA LEU A 320 5.09 21.11 -0.88
C LEU A 320 5.51 19.73 -1.41
N ASN A 321 4.70 18.68 -1.19
CA ASN A 321 5.00 17.35 -1.72
C ASN A 321 5.11 17.29 -3.25
N SER A 322 4.48 18.22 -3.97
CA SER A 322 4.51 18.25 -5.44
C SER A 322 5.86 18.67 -6.02
N PHE A 323 6.71 19.33 -5.21
CA PHE A 323 8.02 19.78 -5.63
C PHE A 323 9.05 18.64 -5.68
N PHE A 324 8.83 17.51 -5.00
CA PHE A 324 9.75 16.37 -5.08
C PHE A 324 9.86 15.80 -6.50
N ALA A 325 8.75 15.65 -7.21
CA ALA A 325 8.74 15.10 -8.56
C ALA A 325 9.28 16.10 -9.62
N ARG A 326 9.35 17.39 -9.29
CA ARG A 326 9.68 18.47 -10.24
C ARG A 326 11.03 19.13 -9.99
N ARG A 327 11.49 19.15 -8.74
CA ARG A 327 12.62 19.96 -8.28
C ARG A 327 13.74 19.12 -7.65
N HIS A 328 13.43 17.94 -7.12
CA HIS A 328 14.41 17.18 -6.33
C HIS A 328 15.54 16.63 -7.21
N PRO A 329 16.82 17.00 -7.01
CA PRO A 329 17.91 16.64 -7.92
C PRO A 329 18.14 15.13 -8.06
N LEU A 330 17.88 14.36 -7.00
CA LEU A 330 18.12 12.90 -6.99
C LEU A 330 17.13 12.07 -7.84
N ILE A 331 16.16 12.71 -8.52
CA ILE A 331 15.35 12.03 -9.55
C ILE A 331 16.15 11.80 -10.85
N GLU A 332 17.33 12.40 -10.95
CA GLU A 332 18.30 12.23 -12.02
C GLU A 332 19.42 11.25 -11.59
N ALA A 333 20.17 10.75 -12.56
CA ALA A 333 21.23 9.77 -12.32
C ALA A 333 22.52 10.37 -11.73
N ASP A 334 22.87 11.59 -12.14
CA ASP A 334 24.09 12.27 -11.70
C ASP A 334 23.88 13.80 -11.70
N PRO A 335 23.17 14.35 -10.70
CA PRO A 335 22.88 15.78 -10.64
C PRO A 335 24.16 16.58 -10.38
N GLY A 336 24.37 17.64 -11.17
CA GLY A 336 25.55 18.50 -11.04
C GLY A 336 25.62 19.23 -9.68
N PRO A 337 26.83 19.59 -9.19
CA PRO A 337 27.02 20.25 -7.90
C PRO A 337 26.22 21.56 -7.73
N GLU A 338 26.11 22.36 -8.80
CA GLU A 338 25.33 23.62 -8.80
C GLU A 338 23.85 23.34 -8.52
N ARG A 339 23.28 22.32 -9.16
CA ARG A 339 21.88 21.92 -8.97
C ARG A 339 21.61 21.45 -7.54
N LEU A 340 22.54 20.71 -6.95
CA LEU A 340 22.48 20.27 -5.56
C LEU A 340 22.56 21.46 -4.59
N ALA A 341 23.41 22.45 -4.86
CA ALA A 341 23.53 23.67 -4.07
C ALA A 341 22.25 24.53 -4.14
N GLU A 342 21.73 24.80 -5.34
CA GLU A 342 20.48 25.54 -5.54
C GLU A 342 19.29 24.89 -4.83
N TYR A 343 19.20 23.56 -4.89
CA TYR A 343 18.16 22.82 -4.19
C TYR A 343 18.33 22.92 -2.67
N THR A 344 19.57 22.84 -2.18
CA THR A 344 19.87 22.94 -0.74
C THR A 344 19.46 24.30 -0.20
N GLU A 345 19.84 25.39 -0.88
CA GLU A 345 19.41 26.74 -0.49
C GLU A 345 17.89 26.89 -0.46
N TRP A 346 17.21 26.34 -1.48
CA TRP A 346 15.76 26.33 -1.53
C TRP A 346 15.14 25.54 -0.37
N ALA A 347 15.63 24.33 -0.09
CA ALA A 347 15.14 23.49 0.99
C ALA A 347 15.31 24.17 2.36
N LEU A 348 16.45 24.83 2.58
CA LEU A 348 16.72 25.60 3.80
C LEU A 348 15.74 26.78 3.95
N ARG A 349 15.47 27.52 2.86
CA ARG A 349 14.47 28.62 2.88
C ARG A 349 13.06 28.11 3.18
N ILE A 350 12.63 27.04 2.52
CA ILE A 350 11.31 26.44 2.77
C ILE A 350 11.19 25.95 4.22
N HIS A 351 12.22 25.29 4.77
CA HIS A 351 12.23 24.87 6.17
C HIS A 351 12.09 26.07 7.12
N ALA A 352 12.79 27.18 6.84
CA ALA A 352 12.68 28.41 7.62
C ALA A 352 11.27 29.01 7.56
N LEU A 353 10.68 29.16 6.37
CA LEU A 353 9.31 29.67 6.19
C LEU A 353 8.28 28.85 6.97
N VAL A 354 8.40 27.51 6.93
CA VAL A 354 7.49 26.62 7.68
C VAL A 354 7.73 26.74 9.19
N THR A 355 8.98 26.87 9.62
CA THR A 355 9.32 27.09 11.03
C THR A 355 8.70 28.39 11.56
N ASP A 356 8.79 29.47 10.78
CA ASP A 356 8.21 30.77 11.12
C ASP A 356 6.67 30.71 11.17
N ALA A 357 6.04 30.02 10.21
CA ALA A 357 4.59 29.81 10.21
C ALA A 357 4.12 29.04 11.46
N VAL A 358 4.82 27.96 11.83
CA VAL A 358 4.52 27.20 13.06
C VAL A 358 4.72 28.06 14.31
N ALA A 359 5.78 28.87 14.36
CA ALA A 359 6.02 29.79 15.47
C ALA A 359 4.89 30.84 15.61
N ALA A 360 4.38 31.37 14.51
CA ALA A 360 3.24 32.30 14.51
C ALA A 360 1.95 31.65 15.05
N VAL A 361 1.68 30.40 14.66
CA VAL A 361 0.56 29.61 15.19
C VAL A 361 0.74 29.34 16.70
N HIS A 362 1.94 28.95 17.13
CA HIS A 362 2.25 28.71 18.54
C HIS A 362 2.11 29.97 19.39
N ALA A 363 2.49 31.14 18.86
CA ALA A 363 2.34 32.43 19.54
C ALA A 363 0.87 32.80 19.83
N ARG A 364 -0.08 32.28 19.04
CA ARG A 364 -1.52 32.38 19.31
C ARG A 364 -2.02 31.32 20.31
N GLY A 365 -1.16 30.43 20.81
CA GLY A 365 -1.49 29.38 21.78
C GLY A 365 -2.19 28.16 21.17
N VAL A 366 -1.96 27.90 19.88
CA VAL A 366 -2.51 26.76 19.14
C VAL A 366 -1.36 25.81 18.76
N VAL A 367 -1.59 24.51 18.92
CA VAL A 367 -0.71 23.43 18.43
C VAL A 367 -1.32 22.92 17.13
N PHE A 368 -0.51 22.78 16.08
CA PHE A 368 -1.00 22.37 14.76
C PHE A 368 -1.30 20.86 14.68
N ASN A 369 -0.45 20.03 15.29
CA ASN A 369 -0.58 18.58 15.46
C ASN A 369 -0.60 17.71 14.19
N ASP A 370 -0.61 18.26 12.97
CA ASP A 370 -0.57 17.46 11.73
C ASP A 370 0.34 18.08 10.67
N LEU A 371 1.53 18.52 11.08
CA LEU A 371 2.52 19.09 10.18
C LEU A 371 3.15 18.00 9.29
N HIS A 372 2.93 18.12 7.98
CA HIS A 372 3.56 17.28 6.96
C HIS A 372 3.47 17.93 5.58
N LEU A 373 4.23 17.38 4.62
CA LEU A 373 4.40 17.91 3.26
C LEU A 373 3.09 18.23 2.48
N PHE A 374 2.01 17.48 2.72
CA PHE A 374 0.72 17.73 2.04
C PHE A 374 -0.12 18.87 2.66
N ASN A 375 0.19 19.28 3.91
CA ASN A 375 -0.53 20.34 4.64
C ASN A 375 0.21 21.69 4.59
N ILE A 376 1.19 21.81 3.69
CA ILE A 376 1.99 23.02 3.48
C ILE A 376 1.77 23.44 2.03
N MET A 377 1.04 24.53 1.82
CA MET A 377 0.91 25.17 0.51
C MET A 377 2.10 26.12 0.31
N VAL A 378 2.76 26.04 -0.84
CA VAL A 378 3.82 26.96 -1.24
C VAL A 378 3.24 27.87 -2.33
N SER A 379 3.45 29.19 -2.19
CA SER A 379 3.02 30.17 -3.21
C SER A 379 3.69 29.92 -4.56
N GLU A 380 3.10 30.41 -5.65
CA GLU A 380 3.64 30.17 -7.00
C GLU A 380 5.05 30.73 -7.21
N ASP A 381 5.37 31.84 -6.54
CA ASP A 381 6.68 32.48 -6.51
C ASP A 381 7.62 31.89 -5.44
N GLU A 382 7.18 30.87 -4.71
CA GLU A 382 7.92 30.18 -3.65
C GLU A 382 8.38 31.08 -2.49
N SER A 383 7.75 32.25 -2.32
CA SER A 383 8.13 33.27 -1.33
C SER A 383 7.43 33.11 0.03
N SER A 384 6.34 32.35 0.08
CA SER A 384 5.53 32.18 1.29
C SER A 384 4.95 30.77 1.41
N VAL A 385 4.54 30.42 2.63
CA VAL A 385 3.87 29.15 2.93
C VAL A 385 2.60 29.38 3.74
N VAL A 386 1.57 28.58 3.46
CA VAL A 386 0.31 28.57 4.21
C VAL A 386 0.06 27.15 4.72
N LEU A 387 -0.20 27.02 6.02
CA LEU A 387 -0.55 25.76 6.65
C LEU A 387 -2.04 25.46 6.40
N LEU A 388 -2.35 24.22 6.05
CA LEU A 388 -3.70 23.77 5.70
C LEU A 388 -4.18 22.66 6.65
N ASP A 389 -5.49 22.47 6.76
CA ASP A 389 -6.13 21.37 7.49
C ASP A 389 -5.89 21.39 9.01
N PHE A 390 -6.59 22.30 9.71
CA PHE A 390 -6.47 22.48 11.17
C PHE A 390 -7.39 21.53 11.97
N GLU A 391 -7.86 20.44 11.37
CA GLU A 391 -8.78 19.49 12.02
C GLU A 391 -8.17 18.76 13.24
N ALA A 392 -6.84 18.67 13.29
CA ALA A 392 -6.08 18.09 14.40
C ALA A 392 -5.60 19.14 15.42
N ALA A 393 -5.80 20.43 15.13
CA ALA A 393 -5.30 21.50 15.96
C ALA A 393 -5.96 21.50 17.34
N ALA A 394 -5.20 21.90 18.35
CA ALA A 394 -5.67 21.95 19.73
C ALA A 394 -5.11 23.17 20.47
N PRO A 395 -5.84 23.75 21.44
CA PRO A 395 -5.27 24.71 22.36
C PRO A 395 -4.07 24.12 23.11
N ALA A 396 -2.96 24.85 23.19
CA ALA A 396 -1.74 24.38 23.84
C ALA A 396 -1.94 23.99 25.32
N ALA A 397 -2.88 24.65 26.00
CA ALA A 397 -3.24 24.37 27.40
C ALA A 397 -3.76 22.95 27.63
N GLU A 398 -4.31 22.28 26.61
CA GLU A 398 -4.82 20.92 26.75
C GLU A 398 -3.70 19.86 26.74
N ASN A 399 -2.48 20.23 26.33
CA ASN A 399 -1.29 19.38 26.31
C ASN A 399 -1.55 17.96 25.74
N ARG A 400 -2.33 17.90 24.67
CA ARG A 400 -2.77 16.65 24.04
C ARG A 400 -1.62 16.00 23.28
N ARG A 401 -1.75 14.69 23.08
CA ARG A 401 -0.96 13.93 22.10
C ARG A 401 -1.54 14.12 20.71
N GLN A 402 -0.73 13.81 19.71
CA GLN A 402 -1.18 13.69 18.34
C GLN A 402 -2.25 12.58 18.20
N THR A 403 -3.38 12.88 17.56
CA THR A 403 -4.51 11.95 17.37
C THR A 403 -4.78 11.62 15.90
N VAL A 404 -4.26 12.42 14.98
CA VAL A 404 -4.27 12.24 13.54
C VAL A 404 -2.89 12.63 13.06
N ALA A 405 -2.31 11.82 12.18
CA ALA A 405 -0.94 12.03 11.73
C ALA A 405 -0.72 11.37 10.37
N ASN A 406 0.09 12.01 9.54
CA ASN A 406 0.76 11.32 8.44
C ASN A 406 1.80 10.34 9.01
N PRO A 407 1.81 9.06 8.58
CA PRO A 407 2.78 8.04 9.01
C PRO A 407 4.25 8.47 9.01
N ALA A 408 4.64 9.35 8.09
CA ALA A 408 6.00 9.85 7.94
C ALA A 408 6.38 10.93 8.97
N PHE A 409 5.43 11.39 9.80
CA PHE A 409 5.57 12.49 10.76
C PHE A 409 4.90 12.16 12.11
N VAL A 410 4.57 10.89 12.37
CA VAL A 410 3.93 10.47 13.63
C VAL A 410 4.91 10.69 14.78
N ALA A 411 4.55 11.58 15.70
CA ALA A 411 5.37 11.84 16.88
C ALA A 411 5.33 10.64 17.84
N PRO A 412 6.46 10.29 18.50
CA PRO A 412 6.48 9.28 19.53
C PRO A 412 5.51 9.61 20.66
N ALA A 413 5.01 8.58 21.34
CA ALA A 413 3.94 8.73 22.32
C ALA A 413 4.30 9.70 23.46
N ASP A 414 5.56 9.89 23.79
CA ASP A 414 6.00 10.82 24.83
C ASP A 414 5.86 12.32 24.45
N ARG A 415 5.69 12.66 23.16
CA ARG A 415 5.52 14.04 22.68
C ARG A 415 4.08 14.55 22.90
N ARG A 416 3.96 15.80 23.37
CA ARG A 416 2.68 16.45 23.69
C ARG A 416 2.75 17.96 23.44
N GLY A 417 1.61 18.57 23.13
CA GLY A 417 1.54 20.02 22.87
C GLY A 417 2.53 20.43 21.78
N PHE A 418 3.24 21.54 21.97
CA PHE A 418 4.21 22.06 20.99
C PHE A 418 5.34 21.09 20.61
N ASP A 419 5.65 20.09 21.46
CA ASP A 419 6.67 19.09 21.14
C ASP A 419 6.27 18.20 19.96
N VAL A 420 4.97 18.07 19.67
CA VAL A 420 4.48 17.34 18.48
C VAL A 420 4.92 18.07 17.21
N ASP A 421 4.71 19.38 17.15
CA ASP A 421 5.07 20.19 15.97
C ASP A 421 6.59 20.34 15.84
N ARG A 422 7.33 20.41 16.95
CA ARG A 422 8.81 20.41 16.95
C ARG A 422 9.37 19.11 16.37
N TYR A 423 8.82 17.96 16.77
CA TYR A 423 9.17 16.67 16.19
C TYR A 423 8.90 16.66 14.68
N ALA A 424 7.73 17.15 14.26
CA ALA A 424 7.37 17.19 12.84
C ALA A 424 8.27 18.14 12.02
N LEU A 425 8.72 19.27 12.58
CA LEU A 425 9.71 20.16 11.97
C LEU A 425 11.09 19.50 11.84
N ALA A 426 11.49 18.68 12.81
CA ALA A 426 12.72 17.88 12.72
C ALA A 426 12.61 16.79 11.63
N CYS A 427 11.46 16.12 11.52
CA CYS A 427 11.19 15.21 10.41
C CYS A 427 11.21 15.95 9.06
N LEU A 428 10.59 17.14 8.96
CA LEU A 428 10.57 17.93 7.73
C LEU A 428 11.98 18.29 7.28
N ARG A 429 12.85 18.61 8.24
CA ARG A 429 14.25 18.93 7.99
C ARG A 429 14.97 17.82 7.22
N LEU A 430 14.78 16.56 7.60
CA LEU A 430 15.35 15.42 6.88
C LEU A 430 14.56 15.10 5.60
N ALA A 431 13.23 15.18 5.66
CA ALA A 431 12.35 14.80 4.55
C ALA A 431 12.57 15.65 3.30
N LEU A 432 12.96 16.93 3.44
CA LEU A 432 13.29 17.81 2.31
C LEU A 432 14.48 17.32 1.48
N PHE A 433 15.39 16.52 2.05
CA PHE A 433 16.56 15.98 1.35
C PHE A 433 16.41 14.49 1.04
N ILE A 434 15.89 13.71 2.00
CA ILE A 434 15.69 12.26 1.85
C ILE A 434 14.30 11.92 2.43
N PRO A 435 13.24 11.87 1.61
CA PRO A 435 11.85 11.73 2.06
C PRO A 435 11.48 10.29 2.46
N LEU A 436 12.24 9.71 3.40
CA LEU A 436 12.08 8.34 3.93
C LEU A 436 11.75 8.32 5.43
N THR A 437 11.14 9.38 5.96
CA THR A 437 10.85 9.52 7.39
C THR A 437 9.78 8.56 7.93
N SER A 438 9.01 7.90 7.05
CA SER A 438 8.11 6.80 7.45
C SER A 438 8.84 5.63 8.11
N LEU A 439 10.13 5.46 7.82
CA LEU A 439 10.97 4.42 8.44
C LEU A 439 11.17 4.65 9.94
N PHE A 440 10.94 5.87 10.46
CA PHE A 440 11.11 6.16 11.89
C PHE A 440 10.08 5.44 12.76
N ALA A 441 8.95 5.02 12.19
CA ALA A 441 7.98 4.17 12.85
C ALA A 441 8.52 2.75 13.11
N LEU A 442 9.46 2.28 12.29
CA LEU A 442 10.16 1.01 12.48
C LEU A 442 11.36 1.19 13.41
N ASP A 443 12.22 2.16 13.11
CA ASP A 443 13.40 2.46 13.91
C ASP A 443 13.77 3.95 13.80
N ARG A 444 13.74 4.67 14.93
CA ARG A 444 14.13 6.08 15.00
C ARG A 444 15.63 6.28 14.77
N GLY A 445 16.46 5.29 15.05
CA GLY A 445 17.91 5.30 14.76
C GLY A 445 18.20 5.52 13.27
N LYS A 446 17.25 5.15 12.39
CA LYS A 446 17.34 5.42 10.94
C LYS A 446 17.53 6.90 10.62
N SER A 447 17.06 7.82 11.48
CA SER A 447 17.23 9.27 11.29
C SER A 447 18.70 9.68 11.17
N ALA A 448 19.59 9.10 11.98
CA ALA A 448 21.03 9.36 11.91
C ALA A 448 21.62 8.87 10.58
N HIS A 449 21.20 7.68 10.12
CA HIS A 449 21.64 7.14 8.84
C HIS A 449 21.13 8.01 7.66
N LEU A 450 19.88 8.45 7.68
CA LEU A 450 19.35 9.35 6.63
C LEU A 450 20.05 10.73 6.65
N ALA A 451 20.40 11.25 7.82
CA ALA A 451 21.20 12.47 7.94
C ALA A 451 22.60 12.30 7.30
N GLN A 452 23.27 11.17 7.53
CA GLN A 452 24.55 10.86 6.89
C GLN A 452 24.42 10.72 5.37
N ILE A 453 23.32 10.16 4.86
CA ILE A 453 23.03 10.12 3.42
C ILE A 453 22.83 11.54 2.90
N ALA A 454 22.00 12.35 3.55
CA ALA A 454 21.74 13.74 3.14
C ALA A 454 23.02 14.58 3.09
N ALA A 455 23.88 14.48 4.11
CA ALA A 455 25.17 15.19 4.16
C ALA A 455 26.15 14.76 3.05
N ARG A 456 26.07 13.50 2.60
CA ARG A 456 26.90 13.00 1.48
C ARG A 456 26.38 13.46 0.12
N GLN A 457 25.08 13.65 -0.02
CA GLN A 457 24.43 13.98 -1.30
C GLN A 457 24.29 15.49 -1.53
N PHE A 458 24.11 16.27 -0.45
CA PHE A 458 23.81 17.69 -0.53
C PHE A 458 24.83 18.52 0.24
N PRO A 459 25.19 19.72 -0.24
CA PRO A 459 26.07 20.66 0.46
C PRO A 459 25.34 21.34 1.64
N VAL A 460 24.83 20.55 2.58
CA VAL A 460 24.12 21.00 3.78
C VAL A 460 25.02 20.86 5.01
N ALA A 461 24.96 21.82 5.93
CA ALA A 461 25.74 21.78 7.15
C ALA A 461 25.32 20.60 8.04
N GLU A 462 26.29 19.81 8.51
CA GLU A 462 26.00 18.66 9.39
C GLU A 462 25.29 19.07 10.69
N SER A 463 25.56 20.27 11.21
CA SER A 463 24.88 20.80 12.42
C SER A 463 23.38 20.90 12.25
N PHE A 464 22.92 21.37 11.09
CA PHE A 464 21.51 21.49 10.76
C PHE A 464 20.81 20.13 10.82
N LEU A 465 21.42 19.10 10.23
CA LEU A 465 20.89 17.73 10.23
C LEU A 465 20.97 17.08 11.62
N ARG A 466 22.07 17.31 12.35
CA ARG A 466 22.29 16.77 13.71
C ARG A 466 21.21 17.21 14.68
N GLU A 467 20.84 18.49 14.67
CA GLU A 467 19.72 19.01 15.48
C GLU A 467 18.40 18.26 15.23
N ALA A 468 18.11 17.87 13.98
CA ALA A 468 16.93 17.07 13.70
C ALA A 468 17.02 15.66 14.27
N VAL A 469 18.19 15.00 14.12
CA VAL A 469 18.44 13.67 14.70
C VAL A 469 18.29 13.71 16.22
N GLU A 470 18.83 14.74 16.87
CA GLU A 470 18.72 14.94 18.32
C GLU A 470 17.27 15.07 18.77
N GLU A 471 16.44 15.90 18.12
CA GLU A 471 15.02 16.04 18.49
C GLU A 471 14.20 14.76 18.21
N ILE A 472 14.47 14.07 17.09
CA ILE A 472 13.78 12.83 16.73
C ILE A 472 14.09 11.71 17.73
N CYS A 473 15.37 11.59 18.12
CA CYS A 473 15.85 10.57 19.04
C CYS A 473 15.75 10.97 20.52
N ARG A 474 15.41 12.23 20.84
CA ARG A 474 15.34 12.74 22.20
C ARG A 474 14.49 11.82 23.08
N ASP A 475 15.08 11.39 24.20
CA ASP A 475 14.36 10.73 25.28
C ASP A 475 14.04 11.77 26.36
N PRO A 476 12.78 12.17 26.55
CA PRO A 476 12.40 13.12 27.58
C PRO A 476 12.57 12.58 29.01
N GLN A 477 12.85 11.29 29.20
CA GLN A 477 13.18 10.69 30.50
C GLN A 477 14.69 10.56 30.76
N ALA A 478 15.55 10.87 29.79
CA ALA A 478 16.99 10.92 30.03
C ALA A 478 17.30 12.07 31.00
N THR A 479 17.67 11.72 32.24
CA THR A 479 18.12 12.70 33.23
C THR A 479 19.41 13.33 32.71
N PRO A 480 19.57 14.67 32.67
CA PRO A 480 20.85 15.28 32.33
C PRO A 480 21.91 14.75 33.32
N PRO A 481 23.15 14.47 32.87
CA PRO A 481 24.19 13.97 33.75
C PRO A 481 24.36 14.95 34.91
N ALA A 482 24.01 14.51 36.12
CA ALA A 482 24.13 15.31 37.31
C ALA A 482 25.60 15.69 37.49
N SER A 483 25.91 16.99 37.47
CA SER A 483 27.18 17.52 37.93
C SER A 483 27.33 17.16 39.41
N GLY A 484 28.17 16.15 39.66
CA GLY A 484 28.42 15.63 41.00
C GLY A 484 29.06 16.68 41.91
N ASN A 485 28.41 16.93 43.04
CA ASN A 485 29.04 17.36 44.28
C ASN A 485 28.15 16.96 45.47
N GLY A 486 28.59 15.96 46.24
CA GLY A 486 28.15 15.73 47.63
C GLY A 486 27.72 14.29 47.95
N PRO A 487 28.08 13.74 49.14
CA PRO A 487 28.26 12.29 49.34
C PRO A 487 27.14 11.60 50.15
N ASP A 488 27.09 10.27 49.97
CA ASP A 488 26.57 9.20 50.85
C ASP A 488 25.18 9.31 51.51
N ALA A 489 24.31 8.34 51.18
CA ALA A 489 23.85 7.32 52.13
C ALA A 489 22.96 6.25 51.45
N ALA A 490 23.32 4.99 51.67
CA ALA A 490 22.62 3.80 51.21
C ALA A 490 21.30 3.53 51.96
N LYS A 491 20.33 2.89 51.26
CA LYS A 491 19.53 1.77 51.80
C LYS A 491 18.74 1.03 50.71
N ASP A 492 18.96 -0.28 50.69
CA ASP A 492 18.29 -1.32 49.90
C ASP A 492 16.78 -1.40 50.12
N THR A 493 16.04 -1.71 49.05
CA THR A 493 14.99 -2.75 49.06
C THR A 493 14.74 -3.26 47.63
N ALA A 494 14.83 -4.58 47.46
CA ALA A 494 14.65 -5.30 46.21
C ALA A 494 13.17 -5.49 45.84
N THR A 495 12.84 -5.38 44.55
CA THR A 495 11.68 -6.06 43.94
C THR A 495 11.96 -6.33 42.46
N THR A 496 11.70 -7.57 42.07
CA THR A 496 12.00 -8.24 40.80
C THR A 496 11.12 -7.72 39.65
N THR A 497 11.75 -7.31 38.54
CA THR A 497 11.05 -7.03 37.27
C THR A 497 11.83 -7.60 36.08
N VAL A 498 11.07 -8.22 35.18
CA VAL A 498 11.45 -8.86 33.92
C VAL A 498 12.22 -7.89 33.02
N THR A 499 13.36 -8.34 32.51
CA THR A 499 14.30 -7.58 31.68
C THR A 499 13.77 -7.34 30.26
N ALA A 500 13.47 -6.07 29.97
CA ALA A 500 13.48 -5.53 28.60
C ALA A 500 14.94 -5.38 28.11
N PRO A 501 15.21 -5.42 26.79
CA PRO A 501 16.57 -5.20 26.30
C PRO A 501 16.96 -3.74 26.53
N ALA A 502 18.06 -3.54 27.26
CA ALA A 502 18.63 -2.24 27.55
C ALA A 502 19.19 -1.61 26.26
N ILE A 503 18.70 -0.42 25.93
CA ILE A 503 19.29 0.45 24.92
C ILE A 503 20.52 1.09 25.58
N ALA A 504 21.70 0.71 25.11
CA ALA A 504 22.95 1.30 25.56
C ALA A 504 23.09 2.72 25.02
N THR A 505 23.09 3.72 25.91
CA THR A 505 23.61 5.05 25.64
C THR A 505 25.08 5.07 26.07
N ALA A 506 25.99 5.25 25.11
CA ALA A 506 27.42 5.44 25.37
C ALA A 506 27.89 6.80 24.81
N PRO A 507 28.88 7.45 25.44
CA PRO A 507 29.34 8.77 25.05
C PRO A 507 30.19 8.73 23.78
N ALA A 508 30.12 9.81 23.00
CA ALA A 508 30.81 10.00 21.74
C ALA A 508 32.34 10.06 21.93
N THR A 509 33.06 8.99 21.54
CA THR A 509 34.41 9.00 20.90
C THR A 509 34.94 7.57 20.63
N GLU A 510 34.15 6.70 20.02
CA GLU A 510 34.60 5.48 19.31
C GLU A 510 33.83 5.42 17.99
N ALA A 511 34.44 4.90 16.92
CA ALA A 511 33.82 4.84 15.59
C ALA A 511 32.43 4.16 15.70
N ALA A 512 31.36 4.95 15.52
CA ALA A 512 30.00 4.47 15.72
C ALA A 512 29.76 3.23 14.84
N GLU A 513 29.23 2.16 15.43
CA GLU A 513 28.87 0.96 14.69
C GLU A 513 27.93 1.33 13.51
N PRO A 514 28.11 0.72 12.33
CA PRO A 514 27.26 1.00 11.19
C PRO A 514 25.80 0.65 11.52
N TYR A 515 24.86 1.51 11.08
CA TYR A 515 23.43 1.31 11.36
C TYR A 515 22.90 -0.02 10.78
N LEU A 516 23.40 -0.44 9.61
CA LEU A 516 23.00 -1.69 8.98
C LEU A 516 23.90 -2.85 9.46
N PRO A 517 23.34 -4.04 9.72
CA PRO A 517 24.13 -5.21 10.11
C PRO A 517 25.02 -5.73 8.97
N VAL A 518 24.61 -5.50 7.72
CA VAL A 518 25.35 -5.82 6.50
C VAL A 518 24.87 -4.91 5.39
N GLU A 519 25.78 -4.48 4.52
CA GLU A 519 25.41 -3.67 3.35
C GLU A 519 24.79 -4.56 2.26
N PRO A 520 23.74 -4.11 1.53
CA PRO A 520 23.06 -4.91 0.52
C PRO A 520 24.00 -5.54 -0.52
N GLY A 521 25.06 -4.82 -0.91
CA GLY A 521 26.02 -5.32 -1.88
C GLY A 521 27.14 -6.20 -1.31
N ASP A 522 27.18 -6.49 -0.02
CA ASP A 522 28.15 -7.43 0.56
C ASP A 522 27.68 -8.87 0.40
N TRP A 523 27.86 -9.44 -0.81
CA TRP A 523 27.42 -10.79 -1.15
C TRP A 523 28.54 -11.82 -0.87
N PRO A 524 28.28 -12.94 -0.17
CA PRO A 524 26.98 -13.53 0.18
C PRO A 524 26.43 -13.16 1.57
N ALA A 525 27.09 -12.30 2.35
CA ALA A 525 26.64 -11.98 3.70
C ALA A 525 25.22 -11.35 3.73
N SER A 526 24.89 -10.50 2.76
CA SER A 526 23.57 -9.91 2.61
C SER A 526 22.49 -10.95 2.27
N ARG A 527 22.83 -11.99 1.47
CA ARG A 527 21.95 -13.15 1.19
C ARG A 527 21.55 -13.85 2.50
N ASP A 528 22.55 -14.22 3.30
CA ASP A 528 22.34 -15.01 4.51
C ASP A 528 21.57 -14.21 5.57
N SER A 529 21.83 -12.89 5.64
CA SER A 529 21.10 -11.97 6.51
C SER A 529 19.63 -11.84 6.11
N LEU A 530 19.32 -11.62 4.82
CA LEU A 530 17.95 -11.51 4.30
C LEU A 530 17.18 -12.82 4.45
N ALA A 531 17.78 -13.95 4.06
CA ALA A 531 17.18 -15.27 4.20
C ALA A 531 16.90 -15.62 5.68
N GLY A 532 17.83 -15.25 6.58
CA GLY A 532 17.64 -15.39 8.01
C GLY A 532 16.48 -14.54 8.56
N ALA A 533 16.31 -13.31 8.08
CA ALA A 533 15.20 -12.45 8.49
C ALA A 533 13.84 -13.00 8.00
N ILE A 534 13.79 -13.47 6.75
CA ILE A 534 12.59 -14.09 6.15
C ILE A 534 12.17 -15.33 6.93
N THR A 535 13.09 -16.27 7.15
CA THR A 535 12.79 -17.55 7.81
C THR A 535 12.45 -17.36 9.29
N ALA A 536 13.11 -16.44 10.00
CA ALA A 536 12.79 -16.09 11.39
C ALA A 536 11.40 -15.46 11.55
N SER A 537 10.84 -14.89 10.48
CA SER A 537 9.51 -14.25 10.48
C SER A 537 8.37 -15.20 10.14
N ALA A 538 8.66 -16.47 9.84
CA ALA A 538 7.64 -17.46 9.46
C ALA A 538 6.69 -17.79 10.62
N THR A 539 5.39 -17.93 10.30
CA THR A 539 4.31 -18.19 11.27
C THR A 539 3.54 -19.47 10.94
N PRO A 540 4.16 -20.67 11.08
CA PRO A 540 3.57 -21.93 10.62
C PRO A 540 2.25 -22.32 11.30
N GLY A 541 1.96 -21.76 12.48
CA GLY A 541 0.68 -21.97 13.18
C GLY A 541 -0.51 -21.19 12.60
N ARG A 542 -0.29 -20.28 11.65
CA ARG A 542 -1.35 -19.53 10.97
C ARG A 542 -1.87 -20.28 9.76
N THR A 543 -3.14 -20.09 9.44
CA THR A 543 -3.79 -20.70 8.28
C THR A 543 -3.94 -19.73 7.10
N ASP A 544 -3.92 -18.43 7.38
CA ASP A 544 -4.16 -17.35 6.42
C ASP A 544 -2.88 -16.91 5.70
N ARG A 545 -1.72 -16.89 6.38
CA ARG A 545 -0.40 -16.59 5.79
C ARG A 545 0.73 -17.32 6.52
N LEU A 546 1.82 -17.63 5.81
CA LEU A 546 3.04 -18.16 6.42
C LEU A 546 4.03 -17.04 6.75
N PHE A 547 4.40 -16.24 5.76
CA PHE A 547 5.30 -15.10 5.92
C PHE A 547 4.51 -13.79 5.96
N PRO A 548 4.88 -12.82 6.81
CA PRO A 548 4.29 -11.49 6.76
C PRO A 548 4.67 -10.77 5.47
N GLY A 549 3.68 -10.30 4.73
CA GLY A 549 3.86 -9.54 3.50
C GLY A 549 3.03 -8.26 3.48
N ASP A 550 2.83 -7.73 2.29
CA ASP A 550 1.94 -6.62 1.99
C ASP A 550 0.48 -6.91 2.34
N ILE A 551 -0.32 -5.85 2.55
CA ILE A 551 -1.74 -5.97 2.85
C ILE A 551 -2.53 -6.69 1.75
N ALA A 552 -2.01 -6.73 0.51
CA ALA A 552 -2.57 -7.49 -0.60
C ALA A 552 -2.76 -8.99 -0.28
N GLN A 553 -1.97 -9.56 0.65
CA GLN A 553 -2.17 -10.92 1.16
C GLN A 553 -3.57 -11.16 1.75
N PHE A 554 -4.25 -10.10 2.20
CA PHE A 554 -5.56 -10.17 2.83
C PHE A 554 -6.71 -9.73 1.91
N ALA A 555 -6.41 -9.34 0.65
CA ALA A 555 -7.39 -8.81 -0.28
C ALA A 555 -8.24 -9.90 -0.94
N THR A 556 -7.66 -11.08 -1.17
CA THR A 556 -8.30 -12.21 -1.85
C THR A 556 -8.13 -13.49 -1.06
N ALA A 557 -9.02 -14.46 -1.31
CA ALA A 557 -8.82 -15.81 -0.81
C ALA A 557 -7.54 -16.39 -1.45
N GLY A 558 -6.70 -17.09 -0.69
CA GLY A 558 -5.43 -17.59 -1.21
C GLY A 558 -4.26 -16.58 -1.21
N GLY A 559 -4.48 -15.33 -0.76
CA GLY A 559 -3.46 -14.27 -0.86
C GLY A 559 -2.16 -14.59 -0.10
N GLY A 560 -2.24 -15.26 1.05
CA GLY A 560 -1.06 -15.70 1.81
C GLY A 560 -0.30 -16.89 1.21
N GLN A 561 -0.87 -17.56 0.20
CA GLN A 561 -0.24 -18.64 -0.57
C GLN A 561 0.36 -18.13 -1.89
N SER A 562 -0.17 -17.03 -2.43
CA SER A 562 0.15 -16.46 -3.75
C SER A 562 1.64 -16.22 -4.03
N PHE A 563 1.99 -16.06 -5.32
CA PHE A 563 3.37 -15.86 -5.75
C PHE A 563 3.89 -14.43 -5.47
N GLY A 564 3.10 -13.40 -5.72
CA GLY A 564 3.51 -12.01 -5.53
C GLY A 564 3.65 -11.64 -4.06
N TYR A 565 2.66 -12.04 -3.26
CA TYR A 565 2.53 -11.56 -1.88
C TYR A 565 2.67 -12.67 -0.85
N GLY A 566 2.49 -13.95 -1.21
CA GLY A 566 2.40 -15.07 -0.28
C GLY A 566 3.63 -15.99 -0.23
N ALA A 567 3.41 -17.18 0.32
CA ALA A 567 4.46 -18.16 0.56
C ALA A 567 5.16 -18.66 -0.72
N ALA A 568 4.45 -18.78 -1.84
CA ALA A 568 5.04 -19.29 -3.08
C ALA A 568 6.22 -18.43 -3.56
N GLY A 569 6.06 -17.10 -3.62
CA GLY A 569 7.14 -16.21 -4.05
C GLY A 569 8.34 -16.18 -3.11
N VAL A 570 8.08 -16.27 -1.81
CA VAL A 570 9.14 -16.30 -0.79
C VAL A 570 9.97 -17.58 -0.90
N LEU A 571 9.31 -18.73 -1.02
CA LEU A 571 9.99 -20.03 -1.19
C LEU A 571 10.77 -20.08 -2.51
N TYR A 572 10.20 -19.50 -3.58
CA TYR A 572 10.90 -19.33 -4.85
C TYR A 572 12.17 -18.49 -4.68
N ALA A 573 12.07 -17.30 -4.08
CA ALA A 573 13.22 -16.41 -3.90
C ALA A 573 14.34 -17.04 -3.06
N LEU A 574 14.01 -17.73 -1.96
CA LEU A 574 15.00 -18.42 -1.12
C LEU A 574 15.76 -19.50 -1.89
N THR A 575 15.04 -20.27 -2.70
CA THR A 575 15.63 -21.33 -3.53
C THR A 575 16.50 -20.71 -4.63
N GLU A 576 15.92 -19.80 -5.42
CA GLU A 576 16.56 -19.17 -6.58
C GLU A 576 17.76 -18.29 -6.18
N SER A 577 17.82 -17.75 -4.96
CA SER A 577 18.97 -16.98 -4.49
C SER A 577 20.13 -17.84 -3.98
N GLY A 578 19.99 -19.17 -3.97
CA GLY A 578 20.95 -20.08 -3.35
C GLY A 578 20.99 -19.98 -1.82
N ALA A 579 19.94 -19.46 -1.17
CA ALA A 579 19.82 -19.45 0.29
C ALA A 579 19.36 -20.82 0.85
N GLY A 580 18.93 -21.72 -0.03
CA GLY A 580 18.50 -23.07 0.30
C GLY A 580 16.98 -23.20 0.40
N ARG A 581 16.53 -24.44 0.61
CA ARG A 581 15.10 -24.78 0.71
C ARG A 581 14.60 -24.64 2.14
N PHE A 582 13.33 -24.27 2.28
CA PHE A 582 12.67 -24.15 3.58
C PHE A 582 11.53 -25.17 3.71
N ALA A 583 11.89 -26.40 4.09
CA ALA A 583 10.97 -27.56 4.08
C ALA A 583 9.66 -27.32 4.85
N ALA A 584 9.72 -26.72 6.04
CA ALA A 584 8.52 -26.40 6.82
C ALA A 584 7.54 -25.46 6.09
N GLY A 585 8.07 -24.54 5.27
CA GLY A 585 7.23 -23.66 4.46
C GLY A 585 6.63 -24.36 3.25
N GLU A 586 7.35 -25.30 2.63
CA GLU A 586 6.81 -26.15 1.56
C GLU A 586 5.67 -27.03 2.07
N GLU A 587 5.84 -27.68 3.23
CA GLU A 587 4.80 -28.47 3.90
C GLU A 587 3.56 -27.63 4.22
N TRP A 588 3.76 -26.40 4.69
CA TRP A 588 2.66 -25.47 4.94
C TRP A 588 1.91 -25.13 3.66
N LEU A 589 2.62 -24.81 2.57
CA LEU A 589 2.01 -24.46 1.28
C LEU A 589 1.24 -25.66 0.70
N LEU A 590 1.77 -26.87 0.82
CA LEU A 590 1.06 -28.10 0.44
C LEU A 590 -0.21 -28.31 1.28
N ALA A 591 -0.14 -28.09 2.59
CA ALA A 591 -1.28 -28.27 3.49
C ALA A 591 -2.41 -27.26 3.22
N ARG A 592 -2.07 -25.98 3.02
CA ARG A 592 -3.03 -24.94 2.61
C ARG A 592 -3.48 -25.10 1.16
N THR A 593 -2.66 -25.81 0.39
CA THR A 593 -2.86 -26.35 -0.94
C THR A 593 -4.19 -27.02 -1.17
N LYS A 594 -4.47 -28.00 -0.29
CA LYS A 594 -5.29 -29.19 -0.56
C LYS A 594 -6.68 -28.89 -1.09
N GLU A 595 -7.34 -27.93 -0.47
CA GLU A 595 -8.69 -27.47 -0.82
C GLU A 595 -8.65 -25.94 -0.85
N PRO A 596 -8.27 -25.32 -1.98
CA PRO A 596 -8.21 -23.87 -2.08
C PRO A 596 -9.58 -23.24 -1.79
N ASP A 597 -9.56 -22.12 -1.09
CA ASP A 597 -10.78 -21.39 -0.74
C ASP A 597 -11.54 -20.92 -2.00
N SER A 598 -12.87 -20.95 -1.94
CA SER A 598 -13.70 -20.39 -3.02
C SER A 598 -13.40 -18.91 -3.21
N GLY A 599 -13.16 -18.51 -4.46
CA GLY A 599 -12.76 -17.15 -4.82
C GLY A 599 -11.25 -16.92 -4.79
N THR A 600 -10.42 -17.96 -4.69
CA THR A 600 -8.99 -17.82 -4.98
C THR A 600 -8.79 -17.45 -6.45
N PRO A 601 -8.03 -16.38 -6.76
CA PRO A 601 -7.73 -15.97 -8.12
C PRO A 601 -7.00 -17.07 -8.92
N LEU A 602 -7.00 -16.93 -10.24
CA LEU A 602 -6.37 -17.89 -11.15
C LEU A 602 -5.01 -17.43 -11.66
N GLY A 603 -4.67 -16.15 -11.50
CA GLY A 603 -3.48 -15.53 -12.07
C GLY A 603 -2.16 -16.04 -11.52
N PHE A 604 -1.06 -15.59 -12.15
CA PHE A 604 0.27 -16.00 -11.75
C PHE A 604 0.71 -15.34 -10.44
N TYR A 605 0.53 -14.04 -10.29
CA TYR A 605 1.05 -13.33 -9.11
C TYR A 605 0.10 -13.39 -7.90
N ASP A 606 -1.19 -13.60 -8.09
CA ASP A 606 -2.19 -13.56 -7.01
C ASP A 606 -2.95 -14.87 -6.80
N GLY A 607 -2.72 -15.88 -7.64
CA GLY A 607 -3.62 -17.01 -7.78
C GLY A 607 -2.98 -18.39 -7.94
N LEU A 608 -3.83 -19.35 -8.33
CA LEU A 608 -3.50 -20.77 -8.42
C LEU A 608 -2.36 -21.06 -9.40
N ALA A 609 -2.27 -20.35 -10.53
CA ALA A 609 -1.27 -20.63 -11.55
C ALA A 609 0.17 -20.44 -11.04
N GLY A 610 0.44 -19.37 -10.27
CA GLY A 610 1.77 -19.16 -9.69
C GLY A 610 2.10 -20.14 -8.57
N ILE A 611 1.09 -20.56 -7.79
CA ILE A 611 1.28 -21.58 -6.76
C ILE A 611 1.64 -22.92 -7.41
N ALA A 612 0.89 -23.35 -8.43
CA ALA A 612 1.15 -24.57 -9.18
C ALA A 612 2.56 -24.56 -9.79
N TRP A 613 2.91 -23.48 -10.50
CA TRP A 613 4.22 -23.31 -11.12
C TRP A 613 5.37 -23.36 -10.11
N THR A 614 5.17 -22.78 -8.92
CA THR A 614 6.19 -22.81 -7.86
C THR A 614 6.34 -24.20 -7.26
N LEU A 615 5.23 -24.89 -6.98
CA LEU A 615 5.27 -26.24 -6.40
C LEU A 615 5.99 -27.23 -7.32
N GLU A 616 5.81 -27.13 -8.63
CA GLU A 616 6.55 -27.94 -9.59
C GLU A 616 8.06 -27.73 -9.47
N ARG A 617 8.51 -26.47 -9.37
CA ARG A 617 9.94 -26.14 -9.19
C ARG A 617 10.52 -26.60 -7.86
N LEU A 618 9.69 -26.70 -6.83
CA LEU A 618 10.07 -27.26 -5.53
C LEU A 618 10.02 -28.80 -5.54
N GLY A 619 9.66 -29.44 -6.65
CA GLY A 619 9.62 -30.89 -6.83
C GLY A 619 8.28 -31.54 -6.41
N HIS A 620 7.22 -30.75 -6.20
CA HIS A 620 5.90 -31.22 -5.79
C HIS A 620 4.94 -31.36 -6.98
N ARG A 621 5.36 -32.12 -7.98
CA ARG A 621 4.69 -32.23 -9.29
C ARG A 621 3.22 -32.61 -9.25
N ALA A 622 2.87 -33.63 -8.47
CA ALA A 622 1.49 -34.10 -8.39
C ALA A 622 0.54 -32.96 -7.95
N ARG A 623 0.93 -32.22 -6.90
CA ARG A 623 0.13 -31.09 -6.42
C ARG A 623 0.07 -29.93 -7.41
N ALA A 624 1.17 -29.68 -8.13
CA ALA A 624 1.20 -28.66 -9.18
C ALA A 624 0.18 -28.94 -10.29
N LEU A 625 0.11 -30.19 -10.76
CA LEU A 625 -0.85 -30.60 -11.80
C LEU A 625 -2.30 -30.56 -11.31
N GLU A 626 -2.58 -31.00 -10.08
CA GLU A 626 -3.92 -30.90 -9.47
C GLU A 626 -4.42 -29.45 -9.41
N LEU A 627 -3.55 -28.49 -9.07
CA LEU A 627 -3.92 -27.08 -9.04
C LEU A 627 -4.10 -26.47 -10.44
N ALA A 628 -3.31 -26.90 -11.42
CA ALA A 628 -3.47 -26.48 -12.82
C ALA A 628 -4.79 -27.00 -13.40
N GLU A 629 -5.16 -28.26 -13.13
CA GLU A 629 -6.45 -28.83 -13.52
C GLU A 629 -7.62 -28.09 -12.86
N LEU A 630 -7.50 -27.78 -11.56
CA LEU A 630 -8.50 -26.97 -10.85
C LEU A 630 -8.68 -25.60 -11.49
N ALA A 631 -7.58 -24.92 -11.87
CA ALA A 631 -7.65 -23.62 -12.53
C ALA A 631 -8.31 -23.70 -13.91
N LEU A 632 -8.01 -24.73 -14.70
CA LEU A 632 -8.61 -24.94 -16.03
C LEU A 632 -10.10 -25.34 -15.97
N GLY A 633 -10.57 -25.85 -14.83
CA GLY A 633 -11.98 -26.12 -14.56
C GLY A 633 -12.82 -24.87 -14.19
N GLN A 634 -12.20 -23.70 -14.05
CA GLN A 634 -12.86 -22.42 -13.75
C GLN A 634 -13.06 -21.57 -15.03
N PRO A 635 -13.86 -20.48 -15.02
CA PRO A 635 -14.06 -19.62 -16.19
C PRO A 635 -12.83 -18.73 -16.49
N TRP A 636 -11.68 -19.35 -16.77
CA TRP A 636 -10.40 -18.67 -16.97
C TRP A 636 -10.31 -17.89 -18.29
N GLU A 637 -11.13 -18.21 -19.30
CA GLU A 637 -11.18 -17.46 -20.56
C GLU A 637 -11.70 -16.01 -20.39
N ALA A 638 -12.34 -15.71 -19.25
CA ALA A 638 -12.84 -14.38 -18.90
C ALA A 638 -11.81 -13.51 -18.16
N LEU A 639 -10.60 -14.01 -17.95
CA LEU A 639 -9.54 -13.26 -17.26
C LEU A 639 -9.09 -12.03 -18.07
N SER A 640 -8.55 -11.04 -17.35
CA SER A 640 -7.93 -9.86 -17.94
C SER A 640 -6.73 -10.26 -18.82
N PRO A 641 -6.27 -9.41 -19.76
CA PRO A 641 -5.16 -9.76 -20.65
C PRO A 641 -3.76 -9.73 -19.97
N ASP A 642 -3.69 -9.29 -18.71
CA ASP A 642 -2.43 -8.93 -18.07
C ASP A 642 -1.62 -10.11 -17.52
N LEU A 643 -0.40 -9.82 -17.07
CA LEU A 643 0.54 -10.80 -16.52
C LEU A 643 0.27 -11.10 -15.04
N HIS A 644 -0.27 -10.15 -14.30
CA HIS A 644 -0.47 -10.26 -12.85
C HIS A 644 -1.55 -11.27 -12.49
N SER A 645 -2.78 -10.97 -12.90
CA SER A 645 -3.98 -11.74 -12.59
C SER A 645 -4.55 -12.44 -13.82
N GLY A 646 -4.04 -12.10 -15.01
CA GLY A 646 -4.67 -12.38 -16.29
C GLY A 646 -4.13 -13.55 -17.11
N LEU A 647 -4.62 -13.63 -18.35
CA LEU A 647 -4.32 -14.64 -19.36
C LEU A 647 -2.83 -14.74 -19.69
N ALA A 648 -2.08 -13.63 -19.71
CA ALA A 648 -0.66 -13.68 -20.02
C ALA A 648 0.12 -14.43 -18.92
N GLY A 649 -0.21 -14.18 -17.65
CA GLY A 649 0.38 -14.88 -16.51
C GLY A 649 -0.02 -16.34 -16.45
N LEU A 650 -1.31 -16.62 -16.65
CA LEU A 650 -1.82 -17.99 -16.71
C LEU A 650 -1.13 -18.79 -17.84
N GLY A 651 -1.08 -18.24 -19.05
CA GLY A 651 -0.45 -18.88 -20.21
C GLY A 651 1.03 -19.18 -19.99
N LEU A 652 1.79 -18.24 -19.41
CA LEU A 652 3.21 -18.45 -19.09
C LEU A 652 3.42 -19.55 -18.05
N ALA A 653 2.56 -19.61 -17.03
CA ALA A 653 2.61 -20.63 -16.00
C ALA A 653 2.30 -22.03 -16.57
N LEU A 654 1.23 -22.13 -17.36
CA LEU A 654 0.80 -23.37 -18.03
C LEU A 654 1.87 -23.86 -19.00
N GLU A 655 2.47 -22.97 -19.79
CA GLU A 655 3.56 -23.31 -20.70
C GLU A 655 4.80 -23.81 -19.94
N GLY A 656 5.17 -23.13 -18.84
CA GLY A 656 6.27 -23.56 -17.98
C GLY A 656 6.03 -24.95 -17.36
N LEU A 657 4.80 -25.24 -16.95
CA LEU A 657 4.40 -26.55 -16.44
C LEU A 657 4.42 -27.61 -17.54
N ALA A 658 3.88 -27.31 -18.72
CA ALA A 658 3.90 -28.20 -19.87
C ALA A 658 5.33 -28.58 -20.27
N ALA A 659 6.25 -27.60 -20.27
CA ALA A 659 7.68 -27.82 -20.52
C ALA A 659 8.32 -28.78 -19.51
N ALA A 660 8.01 -28.62 -18.23
CA ALA A 660 8.62 -29.41 -17.15
C ALA A 660 8.04 -30.83 -17.03
N THR A 661 6.75 -31.00 -17.36
CA THR A 661 5.99 -32.23 -17.11
C THR A 661 5.73 -33.07 -18.36
N GLY A 662 5.70 -32.45 -19.55
CA GLY A 662 5.32 -33.09 -20.81
C GLY A 662 3.80 -33.12 -21.07
N GLU A 663 2.99 -32.46 -20.24
CA GLU A 663 1.52 -32.45 -20.39
C GLU A 663 1.08 -31.55 -21.56
N HIS A 664 0.56 -32.17 -22.62
CA HIS A 664 0.15 -31.47 -23.84
C HIS A 664 -1.09 -30.58 -23.64
N THR A 665 -2.02 -30.97 -22.76
CA THR A 665 -3.24 -30.20 -22.49
C THR A 665 -2.93 -28.83 -21.88
N LEU A 666 -1.86 -28.73 -21.08
CA LEU A 666 -1.39 -27.46 -20.52
C LEU A 666 -0.78 -26.56 -21.61
N HIS A 667 -0.05 -27.15 -22.57
CA HIS A 667 0.48 -26.43 -23.72
C HIS A 667 -0.64 -25.89 -24.61
N ASP A 668 -1.66 -26.71 -24.92
CA ASP A 668 -2.82 -26.28 -25.71
C ASP A 668 -3.59 -25.14 -25.03
N ALA A 669 -3.74 -25.19 -23.71
CA ALA A 669 -4.34 -24.11 -22.94
C ALA A 669 -3.49 -22.82 -22.94
N ALA A 670 -2.16 -22.93 -22.92
CA ALA A 670 -1.26 -21.79 -23.05
C ALA A 670 -1.37 -21.13 -24.44
N LEU A 671 -1.46 -21.91 -25.52
CA LEU A 671 -1.72 -21.41 -26.87
C LEU A 671 -3.09 -20.72 -26.94
N ARG A 672 -4.11 -21.30 -26.32
CA ARG A 672 -5.44 -20.70 -26.23
C ARG A 672 -5.43 -19.35 -25.50
N CYS A 673 -4.61 -19.20 -24.45
CA CYS A 673 -4.40 -17.89 -23.81
C CYS A 673 -3.84 -16.86 -24.81
N ALA A 674 -2.84 -17.24 -25.60
CA ALA A 674 -2.27 -16.38 -26.63
C ALA A 674 -3.31 -15.99 -27.70
N ASP A 675 -4.12 -16.94 -28.19
CA ASP A 675 -5.18 -16.68 -29.16
C ASP A 675 -6.21 -15.65 -28.66
N LEU A 676 -6.57 -15.72 -27.39
CA LEU A 676 -7.49 -14.77 -26.76
C LEU A 676 -6.87 -13.37 -26.65
N LEU A 677 -5.55 -13.27 -26.44
CA LEU A 677 -4.82 -11.99 -26.35
C LEU A 677 -4.60 -11.30 -27.69
N VAL A 678 -4.57 -12.05 -28.80
CA VAL A 678 -4.46 -11.51 -30.16
C VAL A 678 -5.77 -10.85 -30.61
N ARG A 679 -6.91 -11.34 -30.11
CA ARG A 679 -8.22 -10.78 -30.46
C ARG A 679 -8.39 -9.42 -29.78
N PRO A 680 -8.77 -8.36 -30.52
CA PRO A 680 -9.03 -7.07 -29.91
C PRO A 680 -10.26 -7.20 -28.99
N ASN A 681 -10.04 -7.19 -27.68
CA ASN A 681 -11.12 -6.86 -26.75
C ASN A 681 -11.54 -5.43 -27.09
N GLY A 682 -12.85 -5.23 -27.32
CA GLY A 682 -13.42 -3.91 -27.57
C GLY A 682 -12.88 -2.88 -26.57
N GLY A 683 -12.71 -1.63 -27.02
CA GLY A 683 -12.08 -0.57 -26.24
C GLY A 683 -12.61 -0.46 -24.81
N ALA A 684 -11.77 0.05 -23.90
CA ALA A 684 -12.07 0.13 -22.47
C ALA A 684 -13.49 0.73 -22.22
N PRO A 685 -14.43 -0.03 -21.60
CA PRO A 685 -15.85 0.33 -21.57
C PRO A 685 -16.17 1.68 -20.86
N ASP A 686 -15.27 2.20 -20.01
CA ASP A 686 -15.54 3.39 -19.19
C ASP A 686 -14.60 4.59 -19.43
N GLY A 687 -13.89 4.65 -20.57
CA GLY A 687 -13.00 5.79 -20.87
C GLY A 687 -11.78 5.96 -19.94
N ARG A 688 -11.54 5.01 -19.02
CA ARG A 688 -10.25 4.88 -18.31
C ARG A 688 -9.21 4.36 -19.30
N ALA A 689 -8.11 5.09 -19.45
CA ALA A 689 -6.99 4.63 -20.26
C ALA A 689 -6.50 3.25 -19.80
N PRO A 690 -5.94 2.45 -20.73
CA PRO A 690 -5.06 1.30 -20.52
C PRO A 690 -4.41 1.21 -19.12
N ARG A 691 -3.98 0.05 -18.62
CA ARG A 691 -2.74 0.00 -17.83
C ARG A 691 -1.56 -0.32 -18.76
N ALA A 692 -0.35 0.04 -18.37
CA ALA A 692 0.88 -0.16 -19.15
C ALA A 692 1.97 -0.78 -18.26
N GLY A 693 3.01 -1.33 -18.87
CA GLY A 693 4.12 -1.97 -18.18
C GLY A 693 3.93 -3.49 -18.04
N LEU A 694 4.92 -4.14 -17.43
CA LEU A 694 5.05 -5.61 -17.42
C LEU A 694 3.85 -6.34 -16.80
N LEU A 695 3.40 -5.91 -15.62
CA LEU A 695 2.40 -6.65 -14.84
C LEU A 695 0.97 -6.44 -15.35
N TYR A 696 0.64 -5.22 -15.78
CA TYR A 696 -0.74 -4.81 -16.06
C TYR A 696 -0.98 -4.31 -17.48
N GLY A 697 0.08 -4.15 -18.28
CA GLY A 697 0.03 -3.65 -19.65
C GLY A 697 0.17 -4.74 -20.71
N ALA A 698 0.21 -4.32 -21.97
CA ALA A 698 0.38 -5.22 -23.11
C ALA A 698 1.77 -5.87 -23.15
N THR A 699 2.75 -5.30 -22.46
CA THR A 699 4.10 -5.87 -22.28
C THR A 699 4.05 -7.29 -21.69
N GLY A 700 3.11 -7.57 -20.78
CA GLY A 700 2.91 -8.92 -20.24
C GLY A 700 2.50 -9.93 -21.31
N SER A 701 1.58 -9.54 -22.20
CA SER A 701 1.17 -10.35 -23.35
C SER A 701 2.33 -10.55 -24.34
N ALA A 702 3.13 -9.50 -24.58
CA ALA A 702 4.34 -9.60 -25.41
C ALA A 702 5.31 -10.67 -24.87
N LEU A 703 5.48 -10.72 -23.55
CA LEU A 703 6.33 -11.74 -22.91
C LEU A 703 5.81 -13.16 -23.16
N LEU A 704 4.49 -13.40 -23.04
CA LEU A 704 3.90 -14.70 -23.40
C LEU A 704 4.18 -15.07 -24.86
N PHE A 705 3.94 -14.14 -25.79
CA PHE A 705 4.17 -14.40 -27.22
C PHE A 705 5.63 -14.74 -27.52
N LEU A 706 6.59 -14.03 -26.91
CA LEU A 706 8.02 -14.34 -27.07
C LEU A 706 8.37 -15.74 -26.56
N ARG A 707 7.85 -16.15 -25.39
CA ARG A 707 8.14 -17.47 -24.81
C ARG A 707 7.49 -18.60 -25.60
N LEU A 708 6.30 -18.39 -26.15
CA LEU A 708 5.68 -19.35 -27.06
C LEU A 708 6.43 -19.43 -28.40
N TYR A 709 6.86 -18.30 -28.96
CA TYR A 709 7.67 -18.28 -30.18
C TYR A 709 8.95 -19.11 -30.04
N GLU A 710 9.67 -18.96 -28.92
CA GLU A 710 10.89 -19.73 -28.66
C GLU A 710 10.68 -21.25 -28.68
N ARG A 711 9.45 -21.70 -28.45
CA ARG A 711 9.07 -23.11 -28.46
C ARG A 711 8.47 -23.58 -29.78
N THR A 712 7.62 -22.78 -30.40
CA THR A 712 6.85 -23.17 -31.59
C THR A 712 7.52 -22.76 -32.90
N GLY A 713 8.36 -21.71 -32.86
CA GLY A 713 8.94 -21.08 -34.04
C GLY A 713 7.95 -20.26 -34.88
N ASP A 714 6.72 -20.04 -34.40
CA ASP A 714 5.69 -19.30 -35.16
C ASP A 714 5.98 -17.80 -35.19
N ALA A 715 6.41 -17.30 -36.36
CA ALA A 715 6.78 -15.91 -36.56
C ALA A 715 5.63 -14.91 -36.31
N ALA A 716 4.37 -15.33 -36.41
CA ALA A 716 3.22 -14.46 -36.11
C ALA A 716 3.22 -14.01 -34.64
N LEU A 717 3.68 -14.87 -33.72
CA LEU A 717 3.82 -14.52 -32.30
C LEU A 717 4.83 -13.38 -32.09
N LEU A 718 5.92 -13.33 -32.86
CA LEU A 718 6.86 -12.21 -32.80
C LEU A 718 6.25 -10.89 -33.29
N ASP A 719 5.36 -10.94 -34.28
CA ASP A 719 4.63 -9.75 -34.74
C ASP A 719 3.67 -9.26 -33.66
N HIS A 720 2.91 -10.16 -33.03
CA HIS A 720 2.04 -9.83 -31.91
C HIS A 720 2.81 -9.28 -30.70
N ALA A 721 3.99 -9.81 -30.41
CA ALA A 721 4.88 -9.26 -29.37
C ALA A 721 5.31 -7.82 -29.71
N THR A 722 5.65 -7.56 -30.98
CA THR A 722 6.02 -6.23 -31.46
C THR A 722 4.87 -5.22 -31.27
N ASP A 723 3.66 -5.58 -31.67
CA ASP A 723 2.49 -4.71 -31.56
C ASP A 723 2.08 -4.45 -30.11
N ALA A 724 2.21 -5.46 -29.25
CA ALA A 724 1.98 -5.32 -27.82
C ALA A 724 2.99 -4.36 -27.15
N LEU A 725 4.28 -4.44 -27.50
CA LEU A 725 5.30 -3.50 -27.00
C LEU A 725 5.08 -2.07 -27.49
N ARG A 726 4.68 -1.88 -28.76
CA ARG A 726 4.32 -0.56 -29.30
C ARG A 726 3.18 0.10 -28.53
N ARG A 727 2.11 -0.66 -28.24
CA ARG A 727 0.96 -0.15 -27.47
C ARG A 727 1.34 0.40 -26.09
N ASP A 728 2.29 -0.23 -25.40
CA ASP A 728 2.75 0.27 -24.10
C ASP A 728 3.76 1.43 -24.25
N LEU A 729 4.58 1.44 -25.31
CA LEU A 729 5.49 2.55 -25.63
C LEU A 729 4.76 3.83 -26.02
N ASP A 730 3.62 3.73 -26.73
CA ASP A 730 2.75 4.87 -27.06
C ASP A 730 2.21 5.61 -25.82
N ARG A 731 2.33 4.98 -24.65
CA ARG A 731 1.91 5.52 -23.35
C ARG A 731 3.07 6.03 -22.52
N CYS A 732 4.27 6.04 -23.09
CA CYS A 732 5.44 6.60 -22.45
C CYS A 732 5.64 8.05 -22.89
N VAL A 733 6.09 8.88 -21.95
CA VAL A 733 6.51 10.25 -22.19
C VAL A 733 7.97 10.43 -21.81
N ARG A 734 8.65 11.35 -22.49
CA ARG A 734 10.01 11.74 -22.15
C ARG A 734 9.98 12.78 -21.05
N SER A 735 10.74 12.57 -19.99
CA SER A 735 10.95 13.57 -18.95
C SER A 735 11.80 14.74 -19.48
N ALA A 736 11.85 15.84 -18.72
CA ALA A 736 12.78 16.95 -19.00
C ALA A 736 14.25 16.49 -19.00
N SER A 737 14.57 15.44 -18.23
CA SER A 737 15.87 14.77 -18.19
C SER A 737 16.10 13.73 -19.31
N GLY A 738 15.19 13.64 -20.29
CA GLY A 738 15.31 12.75 -21.45
C GLY A 738 15.02 11.27 -21.18
N THR A 739 14.65 10.89 -19.94
CA THR A 739 14.29 9.51 -19.59
C THR A 739 12.90 9.15 -20.11
N LEU A 740 12.69 7.89 -20.49
CA LEU A 740 11.38 7.41 -20.96
C LEU A 740 10.63 6.72 -19.81
N GLN A 741 9.42 7.20 -19.51
CA GLN A 741 8.61 6.70 -18.41
C GLN A 741 7.15 6.57 -18.82
N VAL A 742 6.43 5.59 -18.25
CA VAL A 742 4.99 5.42 -18.49
C VAL A 742 4.24 6.61 -17.91
N ASP A 743 3.31 7.21 -18.67
CA ASP A 743 2.44 8.28 -18.21
C ASP A 743 1.08 7.74 -17.75
N GLU A 744 0.76 7.96 -16.47
CA GLU A 744 -0.55 7.63 -15.90
C GLU A 744 -1.54 8.82 -15.97
N GLY A 745 -1.15 9.95 -16.58
CA GLY A 745 -1.91 11.18 -16.71
C GLY A 745 -1.82 12.12 -15.49
N TRP A 746 -1.33 11.62 -14.36
CA TRP A 746 -1.13 12.40 -13.13
C TRP A 746 0.28 12.27 -12.54
N ARG A 747 1.08 11.30 -13.04
CA ARG A 747 2.49 11.08 -12.72
C ARG A 747 3.14 10.22 -13.81
N THR A 748 4.47 10.18 -13.79
CA THR A 748 5.27 9.23 -14.59
C THR A 748 5.76 8.06 -13.73
N MET A 749 5.93 6.88 -14.35
CA MET A 749 6.26 5.63 -13.67
C MET A 749 7.45 4.90 -14.34
N PRO A 750 8.61 4.79 -13.65
CA PRO A 750 9.76 4.07 -14.18
C PRO A 750 9.80 2.59 -13.78
N TYR A 751 9.02 2.15 -12.78
CA TYR A 751 9.21 0.86 -12.10
C TYR A 751 9.00 -0.40 -12.97
N LEU A 752 9.59 -1.52 -12.54
CA LEU A 752 9.52 -2.81 -13.24
C LEU A 752 8.09 -3.31 -13.48
N GLY A 753 7.17 -3.15 -12.52
CA GLY A 753 5.82 -3.72 -12.61
C GLY A 753 4.88 -2.94 -13.53
N ALA A 754 4.66 -1.65 -13.24
CA ALA A 754 3.69 -0.80 -13.94
C ALA A 754 4.36 0.39 -14.67
N GLY A 755 5.66 0.30 -14.94
CA GLY A 755 6.46 1.39 -15.50
C GLY A 755 7.36 0.94 -16.64
N SER A 756 8.16 1.89 -17.12
CA SER A 756 8.92 1.72 -18.35
C SER A 756 10.04 0.67 -18.24
N VAL A 757 10.60 0.42 -17.06
CA VAL A 757 11.61 -0.64 -16.87
C VAL A 757 11.05 -2.04 -17.16
N GLY A 758 9.77 -2.28 -16.88
CA GLY A 758 9.09 -3.51 -17.28
C GLY A 758 9.05 -3.69 -18.81
N ILE A 759 8.77 -2.60 -19.51
CA ILE A 759 8.78 -2.54 -20.98
C ILE A 759 10.20 -2.81 -21.50
N GLY A 760 11.20 -2.13 -20.92
CA GLY A 760 12.61 -2.30 -21.27
C GLY A 760 13.12 -3.73 -21.12
N ALA A 761 12.72 -4.43 -20.07
CA ALA A 761 13.11 -5.82 -19.84
C ALA A 761 12.62 -6.76 -20.96
N VAL A 762 11.41 -6.56 -21.48
CA VAL A 762 10.84 -7.37 -22.58
C VAL A 762 11.33 -6.88 -23.95
N LEU A 763 11.62 -5.59 -24.10
CA LEU A 763 12.30 -5.07 -25.29
C LEU A 763 13.69 -5.70 -25.48
N ASP A 764 14.43 -5.94 -24.39
CA ASP A 764 15.70 -6.65 -24.46
C ASP A 764 15.54 -8.09 -24.99
N ASP A 765 14.44 -8.77 -24.63
CA ASP A 765 14.14 -10.13 -25.10
C ASP A 765 13.72 -10.14 -26.57
N HIS A 766 12.86 -9.20 -26.95
CA HIS A 766 12.46 -9.00 -28.34
C HIS A 766 13.68 -8.72 -29.23
N HIS A 767 14.62 -7.90 -28.76
CA HIS A 767 15.82 -7.54 -29.50
C HIS A 767 16.74 -8.74 -29.80
N VAL A 768 16.74 -9.79 -28.97
CA VAL A 768 17.49 -11.03 -29.27
C VAL A 768 16.95 -11.71 -30.52
N HIS A 769 15.64 -11.67 -30.72
CA HIS A 769 14.97 -12.32 -31.85
C HIS A 769 14.87 -11.42 -33.08
N ARG A 770 14.84 -10.09 -32.90
CA ARG A 770 14.79 -9.09 -33.98
C ARG A 770 15.77 -7.93 -33.74
N PRO A 771 17.09 -8.14 -33.85
CA PRO A 771 18.08 -7.10 -33.61
C PRO A 771 18.00 -5.93 -34.61
N ASP A 772 17.56 -6.22 -35.84
CA ASP A 772 17.48 -5.27 -36.95
C ASP A 772 16.09 -4.65 -37.16
N HIS A 773 15.12 -4.91 -36.27
CA HIS A 773 13.71 -4.53 -36.45
C HIS A 773 13.50 -3.07 -36.87
N ASP A 774 14.18 -2.13 -36.20
CA ASP A 774 14.12 -0.70 -36.52
C ASP A 774 15.52 -0.08 -36.74
N GLY A 775 16.58 -0.88 -36.79
CA GLY A 775 17.98 -0.40 -36.79
C GLY A 775 18.43 0.30 -35.49
N PRO A 776 19.68 0.78 -35.40
CA PRO A 776 20.27 1.34 -34.17
C PRO A 776 19.65 2.68 -33.72
N GLU A 777 19.05 3.42 -34.66
CA GLU A 777 18.34 4.67 -34.43
C GLU A 777 16.82 4.52 -34.39
N GLY A 778 16.34 3.29 -34.45
CA GLY A 778 14.93 2.94 -34.38
C GLY A 778 14.29 3.19 -33.02
N ASP A 779 12.95 3.19 -32.99
CA ASP A 779 12.19 3.55 -31.79
C ASP A 779 12.41 2.58 -30.64
N PHE A 780 12.49 1.26 -30.91
CA PHE A 780 12.77 0.27 -29.87
C PHE A 780 14.19 0.41 -29.31
N ALA A 781 15.20 0.62 -30.17
CA ALA A 781 16.58 0.80 -29.74
C ALA A 781 16.77 2.09 -28.92
N ARG A 782 16.07 3.16 -29.30
CA ARG A 782 16.04 4.43 -28.56
C ARG A 782 15.34 4.26 -27.21
N ALA A 783 14.16 3.65 -27.19
CA ALA A 783 13.41 3.37 -25.97
C ALA A 783 14.23 2.57 -24.95
N ARG A 784 14.93 1.51 -25.39
CA ARG A 784 15.83 0.74 -24.52
C ARG A 784 16.89 1.61 -23.83
N ARG A 785 17.55 2.52 -24.56
CA ARG A 785 18.54 3.45 -23.98
C ARG A 785 17.91 4.42 -22.99
N ASP A 786 16.77 5.01 -23.34
CA ASP A 786 16.11 5.99 -22.47
C ASP A 786 15.51 5.38 -21.20
N ILE A 787 15.13 4.10 -21.26
CA ILE A 787 14.66 3.31 -20.11
C ILE A 787 15.81 2.94 -19.18
N VAL A 788 16.98 2.59 -19.72
CA VAL A 788 18.20 2.40 -18.89
C VAL A 788 18.49 3.67 -18.11
N SER A 789 18.45 4.85 -18.76
CA SER A 789 18.61 6.13 -18.06
C SER A 789 17.57 6.34 -16.96
N ALA A 790 16.31 5.90 -17.14
CA ALA A 790 15.28 5.96 -16.10
C ALA A 790 15.57 5.05 -14.89
N ALA A 791 16.24 3.90 -15.14
CA ALA A 791 16.65 2.94 -14.12
C ALA A 791 17.90 3.36 -13.33
N GLN A 792 18.52 4.50 -13.70
CA GLN A 792 19.73 5.02 -13.05
C GLN A 792 19.46 6.17 -12.08
N ALA A 793 18.21 6.56 -11.81
CA ALA A 793 17.91 7.63 -10.87
C ALA A 793 18.52 7.33 -9.49
N THR A 794 18.98 8.38 -8.80
CA THR A 794 19.66 8.22 -7.51
C THR A 794 18.67 7.89 -6.38
N PHE A 795 17.42 8.34 -6.50
CA PHE A 795 16.38 8.12 -5.50
C PHE A 795 15.12 7.47 -6.08
N TYR A 796 14.68 6.40 -5.41
CA TYR A 796 13.38 5.76 -5.62
C TYR A 796 12.56 5.80 -4.34
N ALA A 797 11.24 5.99 -4.48
CA ALA A 797 10.35 6.16 -3.34
C ALA A 797 10.14 4.87 -2.53
N GLN A 798 10.47 3.70 -3.09
CA GLN A 798 10.18 2.39 -2.52
C GLN A 798 11.34 1.41 -2.80
N PRO A 799 11.55 0.38 -1.97
CA PRO A 799 12.61 -0.62 -2.20
C PRO A 799 12.19 -1.82 -3.04
N GLY A 800 10.89 -2.11 -3.14
CA GLY A 800 10.35 -3.38 -3.64
C GLY A 800 10.70 -3.74 -5.08
N LEU A 801 10.44 -4.99 -5.46
CA LEU A 801 10.80 -5.55 -6.77
C LEU A 801 9.99 -4.95 -7.91
N PHE A 802 8.65 -4.92 -7.79
CA PHE A 802 7.80 -4.41 -8.87
C PHE A 802 7.61 -2.89 -8.82
N ARG A 803 7.79 -2.31 -7.63
CA ARG A 803 7.66 -0.88 -7.42
C ARG A 803 8.76 -0.41 -6.49
N GLY A 804 9.98 -0.35 -6.99
CA GLY A 804 11.10 0.18 -6.22
C GLY A 804 12.46 -0.04 -6.84
N ALA A 805 13.48 0.25 -6.05
CA ALA A 805 14.90 0.16 -6.42
C ALA A 805 15.33 -1.28 -6.77
N ALA A 806 14.78 -2.32 -6.12
CA ALA A 806 15.14 -3.70 -6.42
C ALA A 806 14.82 -4.08 -7.88
N GLY A 807 13.72 -3.58 -8.43
CA GLY A 807 13.38 -3.76 -9.84
C GLY A 807 14.38 -3.10 -10.81
N MET A 808 14.98 -1.99 -10.40
CA MET A 808 16.00 -1.27 -11.17
C MET A 808 17.31 -2.07 -11.20
N VAL A 809 17.73 -2.55 -10.02
CA VAL A 809 18.89 -3.44 -9.88
C VAL A 809 18.73 -4.68 -10.75
N LEU A 810 17.56 -5.33 -10.71
CA LEU A 810 17.26 -6.49 -11.55
C LEU A 810 17.40 -6.17 -13.04
N HIS A 811 16.80 -5.07 -13.51
CA HIS A 811 16.85 -4.69 -14.92
C HIS A 811 18.27 -4.33 -15.39
N LEU A 812 18.99 -3.47 -14.65
CA LEU A 812 20.34 -3.06 -15.02
C LEU A 812 21.35 -4.21 -15.00
N SER A 813 21.14 -5.19 -14.11
CA SER A 813 21.96 -6.41 -14.06
C SER A 813 21.72 -7.33 -15.25
N ARG A 814 20.54 -7.23 -15.88
CA ARG A 814 20.10 -8.12 -16.97
C ARG A 814 20.28 -7.52 -18.36
N THR A 815 20.05 -6.22 -18.51
CA THR A 815 19.96 -5.57 -19.83
C THR A 815 21.25 -5.72 -20.64
N THR A 816 21.09 -5.83 -21.96
CA THR A 816 22.20 -5.87 -22.95
C THR A 816 22.38 -4.53 -23.66
N THR A 817 21.61 -3.51 -23.28
CA THR A 817 21.68 -2.19 -23.86
C THR A 817 23.04 -1.55 -23.58
N GLY A 818 23.73 -1.11 -24.64
CA GLY A 818 24.98 -0.37 -24.51
C GLY A 818 24.76 1.08 -24.03
N GLY A 819 25.69 1.60 -23.23
CA GLY A 819 25.66 2.98 -22.71
C GLY A 819 26.05 3.07 -21.23
N PRO A 820 26.10 4.29 -20.66
CA PRO A 820 26.21 4.47 -19.21
C PRO A 820 25.06 3.76 -18.49
N GLY A 821 25.31 3.15 -17.33
CA GLY A 821 24.25 2.54 -16.50
C GLY A 821 24.24 1.03 -16.43
N THR A 822 24.91 0.37 -17.36
CA THR A 822 24.94 -1.09 -17.47
C THR A 822 26.29 -1.68 -17.07
N GLY A 823 27.24 -0.83 -16.64
CA GLY A 823 28.52 -1.24 -16.10
C GLY A 823 28.41 -1.78 -14.66
N PRO A 824 29.35 -2.63 -14.20
CA PRO A 824 29.36 -3.15 -12.83
C PRO A 824 29.34 -2.05 -11.76
N ALA A 825 30.02 -0.92 -12.00
CA ALA A 825 30.01 0.21 -11.09
C ALA A 825 28.63 0.89 -11.01
N ASP A 826 27.86 0.89 -12.10
CA ASP A 826 26.53 1.52 -12.14
C ASP A 826 25.50 0.66 -11.43
N VAL A 827 25.53 -0.65 -11.68
CA VAL A 827 24.74 -1.64 -10.94
C VAL A 827 25.08 -1.57 -9.45
N ARG A 828 26.37 -1.44 -9.10
CA ARG A 828 26.78 -1.31 -7.70
C ARG A 828 26.21 -0.05 -7.05
N ARG A 829 26.26 1.10 -7.72
CA ARG A 829 25.63 2.34 -7.22
C ARG A 829 24.15 2.13 -6.94
N GLN A 830 23.43 1.42 -7.83
CA GLN A 830 22.01 1.12 -7.63
C GLN A 830 21.75 0.09 -6.53
N ILE A 831 22.67 -0.83 -6.27
CA ILE A 831 22.60 -1.70 -5.09
C ILE A 831 22.79 -0.88 -3.81
N ASP A 832 23.72 0.08 -3.80
CA ASP A 832 23.99 0.91 -2.63
C ASP A 832 22.79 1.83 -2.29
N THR A 833 21.94 2.20 -3.25
CA THR A 833 20.70 2.96 -2.95
C THR A 833 19.67 2.13 -2.17
N LEU A 834 19.71 0.79 -2.24
CA LEU A 834 18.84 -0.06 -1.40
C LEU A 834 19.13 0.12 0.09
N ALA A 835 20.36 0.48 0.47
CA ALA A 835 20.72 0.74 1.87
C ALA A 835 19.92 1.90 2.48
N TRP A 836 19.40 2.80 1.64
CA TRP A 836 18.63 3.96 2.07
C TRP A 836 17.29 3.53 2.67
N HIS A 837 16.69 2.45 2.16
CA HIS A 837 15.43 1.89 2.65
C HIS A 837 15.62 0.79 3.69
N ALA A 838 16.76 0.10 3.66
CA ALA A 838 17.02 -1.04 4.54
C ALA A 838 16.98 -0.66 6.03
N VAL A 839 16.51 -1.59 6.86
CA VAL A 839 16.47 -1.45 8.32
C VAL A 839 16.92 -2.75 9.01
N PRO A 840 17.52 -2.68 10.20
CA PRO A 840 17.78 -3.85 11.02
C PRO A 840 16.48 -4.46 11.56
N HIS A 841 16.35 -5.78 11.46
CA HIS A 841 15.30 -6.54 12.12
C HIS A 841 15.92 -7.76 12.79
N GLN A 842 15.87 -7.82 14.13
CA GLN A 842 16.49 -8.88 14.92
C GLN A 842 17.98 -9.11 14.55
N GLY A 843 18.74 -8.02 14.37
CA GLY A 843 20.14 -8.06 13.97
C GLY A 843 20.41 -8.47 12.51
N ARG A 844 19.37 -8.55 11.67
CA ARG A 844 19.46 -8.94 10.26
C ARG A 844 18.93 -7.86 9.32
N LEU A 845 19.34 -7.92 8.06
CA LEU A 845 18.90 -7.02 7.01
C LEU A 845 17.45 -7.32 6.64
N ALA A 846 16.58 -6.30 6.64
CA ALA A 846 15.20 -6.41 6.19
C ALA A 846 14.76 -5.16 5.44
N PHE A 847 13.73 -5.32 4.62
CA PHE A 847 13.16 -4.24 3.82
C PHE A 847 11.69 -3.98 4.18
N PRO A 848 11.30 -2.70 4.21
CA PRO A 848 9.91 -2.31 4.39
C PRO A 848 9.09 -2.63 3.13
N GLY A 849 7.80 -2.95 3.30
CA GLY A 849 6.88 -3.16 2.18
C GLY A 849 6.37 -1.85 1.58
N GLU A 850 5.31 -1.94 0.76
CA GLU A 850 4.65 -0.78 0.16
C GLU A 850 4.25 0.26 1.23
N GLN A 851 4.33 1.55 0.92
CA GLN A 851 4.16 2.68 1.87
C GLN A 851 5.24 2.82 2.95
N MET A 852 6.12 1.85 3.11
CA MET A 852 7.24 1.84 4.06
C MET A 852 6.85 2.07 5.53
N MET A 853 5.65 1.65 5.94
CA MET A 853 5.15 1.77 7.32
C MET A 853 5.47 0.53 8.16
N ARG A 854 5.57 -0.63 7.51
CA ARG A 854 5.93 -1.92 8.11
C ARG A 854 6.84 -2.72 7.19
N LEU A 855 7.52 -3.71 7.76
CA LEU A 855 8.29 -4.73 7.05
C LEU A 855 7.40 -5.62 6.21
N SER A 856 7.93 -6.07 5.08
CA SER A 856 7.37 -7.14 4.26
C SER A 856 8.47 -8.15 3.93
N MET A 857 8.12 -9.43 3.98
CA MET A 857 8.98 -10.54 3.57
C MET A 857 8.59 -11.10 2.19
N ASP A 858 7.57 -10.53 1.53
CA ASP A 858 7.09 -11.02 0.24
C ASP A 858 8.00 -10.64 -0.94
N LEU A 859 7.70 -11.24 -2.10
CA LEU A 859 8.44 -11.07 -3.33
C LEU A 859 8.18 -9.71 -3.99
N ALA A 860 6.93 -9.27 -4.04
CA ALA A 860 6.53 -8.10 -4.82
C ALA A 860 7.05 -6.78 -4.23
N THR A 861 6.98 -6.66 -2.91
CA THR A 861 7.15 -5.41 -2.16
C THR A 861 8.30 -5.45 -1.17
N GLY A 862 8.66 -6.65 -0.69
CA GLY A 862 9.50 -6.82 0.50
C GLY A 862 10.85 -7.51 0.27
N SER A 863 11.34 -8.09 1.36
CA SER A 863 12.71 -8.61 1.49
C SER A 863 13.03 -9.76 0.52
N ALA A 864 12.07 -10.61 0.16
CA ALA A 864 12.29 -11.68 -0.82
C ALA A 864 12.51 -11.11 -2.23
N GLY A 865 11.84 -10.02 -2.58
CA GLY A 865 12.09 -9.30 -3.83
C GLY A 865 13.48 -8.69 -3.91
N CYS A 866 13.92 -8.05 -2.83
CA CYS A 866 15.27 -7.51 -2.73
C CYS A 866 16.33 -8.62 -2.77
N LEU A 867 16.10 -9.75 -2.09
CA LEU A 867 16.96 -10.94 -2.14
C LEU A 867 17.12 -11.46 -3.57
N LEU A 868 16.02 -11.60 -4.31
CA LEU A 868 16.04 -12.07 -5.70
C LEU A 868 16.81 -11.09 -6.61
N ALA A 869 16.59 -9.78 -6.46
CA ALA A 869 17.29 -8.77 -7.25
C ALA A 869 18.81 -8.76 -6.99
N LEU A 870 19.23 -8.87 -5.73
CA LEU A 870 20.64 -8.93 -5.36
C LEU A 870 21.30 -10.23 -5.85
N ALA A 871 20.59 -11.36 -5.76
CA ALA A 871 21.06 -12.63 -6.29
C ALA A 871 21.28 -12.56 -7.81
N ALA A 872 20.33 -11.98 -8.54
CA ALA A 872 20.45 -11.77 -9.98
C ALA A 872 21.62 -10.85 -10.34
N ALA A 873 21.85 -9.79 -9.55
CA ALA A 873 22.96 -8.86 -9.73
C ALA A 873 24.33 -9.46 -9.42
N SER A 874 24.41 -10.44 -8.50
CA SER A 874 25.66 -11.13 -8.18
C SER A 874 26.24 -11.90 -9.38
N GLY A 875 25.37 -12.33 -10.31
CA GLY A 875 25.74 -13.15 -11.47
C GLY A 875 26.25 -14.54 -11.13
N LEU A 876 26.32 -14.91 -9.85
CA LEU A 876 26.82 -16.21 -9.41
C LEU A 876 25.79 -17.30 -9.70
N PRO A 877 26.23 -18.48 -10.17
CA PRO A 877 25.36 -19.65 -10.26
C PRO A 877 24.77 -20.00 -8.89
N THR A 878 23.49 -20.32 -8.85
CA THR A 878 22.75 -20.62 -7.60
C THR A 878 22.12 -22.01 -7.66
N VAL A 879 21.09 -22.17 -8.49
CA VAL A 879 20.36 -23.43 -8.69
C VAL A 879 20.62 -23.95 -10.09
N GLU A 880 20.97 -25.24 -10.20
CA GLU A 880 21.26 -25.91 -11.48
C GLU A 880 22.29 -25.15 -12.34
N ASP A 881 23.31 -24.58 -11.70
CA ASP A 881 24.37 -23.76 -12.33
C ASP A 881 23.86 -22.53 -13.12
N ARG A 882 22.69 -22.00 -12.76
CA ARG A 882 22.11 -20.79 -13.36
C ARG A 882 22.06 -19.61 -12.38
N PRO A 883 22.25 -18.36 -12.84
CA PRO A 883 22.07 -17.20 -12.00
C PRO A 883 20.58 -16.96 -11.74
N ALA A 884 20.27 -16.29 -10.62
CA ALA A 884 18.91 -16.03 -10.22
C ALA A 884 18.17 -15.12 -11.22
N GLN A 885 16.86 -15.32 -11.38
CA GLN A 885 16.06 -14.59 -12.36
C GLN A 885 14.65 -14.30 -11.83
N LEU A 886 13.98 -13.29 -12.41
CA LEU A 886 12.54 -13.19 -12.29
C LEU A 886 11.90 -14.23 -13.24
N PRO A 887 10.81 -14.92 -12.86
CA PRO A 887 10.15 -15.87 -13.74
C PRO A 887 9.89 -15.32 -15.14
N PHE A 888 10.14 -16.16 -16.14
CA PHE A 888 9.93 -15.87 -17.56
C PHE A 888 10.83 -14.78 -18.16
N LEU A 889 11.73 -14.17 -17.38
CA LEU A 889 12.75 -13.22 -17.85
C LEU A 889 14.16 -13.77 -17.63
N PRO A 890 14.57 -14.81 -18.39
CA PRO A 890 15.86 -15.45 -18.18
C PRO A 890 17.03 -14.52 -18.46
N PRO A 891 18.23 -14.79 -17.90
CA PRO A 891 19.44 -14.04 -18.21
C PRO A 891 19.71 -14.05 -19.72
N LEU A 892 20.03 -12.88 -20.28
CA LEU A 892 20.40 -12.75 -21.69
C LEU A 892 21.88 -13.13 -21.84
N ARG A 893 22.21 -13.99 -22.81
CA ARG A 893 23.60 -14.40 -23.07
C ARG A 893 24.44 -13.16 -23.44
N ARG A 894 25.31 -12.71 -22.53
CA ARG A 894 26.25 -11.61 -22.79
C ARG A 894 27.39 -12.09 -23.71
N PRO A 895 27.95 -11.24 -24.59
CA PRO A 895 29.13 -11.59 -25.38
C PRO A 895 30.29 -12.01 -24.47
N GLN A 896 30.88 -13.18 -24.74
CA GLN A 896 31.84 -13.92 -23.89
C GLN A 896 33.22 -13.27 -23.64
N ASN A 897 33.40 -11.97 -23.84
CA ASN A 897 34.71 -11.31 -23.73
C ASN A 897 34.88 -10.39 -22.51
N ARG A 898 34.52 -10.85 -21.30
CA ARG A 898 34.94 -10.19 -20.05
C ARG A 898 35.30 -11.22 -18.98
N PRO A 899 36.46 -11.12 -18.30
CA PRO A 899 36.82 -12.02 -17.21
C PRO A 899 35.99 -11.75 -15.95
N ASP A 900 35.52 -12.81 -15.32
CA ASP A 900 34.90 -12.83 -13.99
C ASP A 900 35.87 -12.30 -12.93
N THR A 901 35.54 -11.20 -12.26
CA THR A 901 36.36 -10.66 -11.16
C THR A 901 35.49 -10.09 -10.04
N TRP A 902 34.76 -10.96 -9.34
CA TRP A 902 34.39 -10.74 -7.92
C TRP A 902 35.33 -11.50 -6.96
N ALA A 903 36.35 -12.20 -7.48
CA ALA A 903 37.28 -12.95 -6.65
C ALA A 903 38.61 -12.20 -6.44
N VAL A 904 38.85 -11.81 -5.18
CA VAL A 904 40.15 -11.59 -4.52
C VAL A 904 40.90 -10.28 -4.81
N GLN A 905 40.70 -9.27 -3.95
CA GLN A 905 41.83 -8.44 -3.48
C GLN A 905 42.37 -9.07 -2.19
N LYS A 906 43.45 -9.84 -2.32
CA LYS A 906 44.35 -10.16 -1.19
C LYS A 906 45.61 -9.31 -1.33
N GLU A 907 45.95 -8.69 -0.22
CA GLU A 907 47.12 -7.86 0.07
C GLU A 907 48.38 -8.30 -0.68
N ILE A 908 49.03 -7.35 -1.36
CA ILE A 908 50.46 -7.41 -1.63
C ILE A 908 51.11 -6.38 -0.69
N VAL A 909 51.65 -6.89 0.42
CA VAL A 909 52.58 -6.16 1.28
C VAL A 909 53.90 -5.99 0.50
N PRO A 910 54.42 -4.77 0.30
CA PRO A 910 55.71 -4.61 -0.37
C PRO A 910 56.84 -4.95 0.61
N SER A 911 57.63 -5.97 0.26
CA SER A 911 58.88 -6.28 0.95
C SER A 911 59.91 -5.17 0.72
N GLU A 912 60.46 -4.63 1.81
CA GLU A 912 61.64 -3.77 1.81
C GLU A 912 62.80 -4.40 1.01
N ARG A 913 63.34 -3.66 0.03
CA ARG A 913 64.69 -3.91 -0.49
C ARG A 913 65.56 -2.68 -0.32
N LYS A 914 66.61 -2.91 0.47
CA LYS A 914 67.74 -2.07 0.82
C LYS A 914 68.43 -1.44 -0.40
N CYS A 915 68.75 -0.16 -0.27
CA CYS A 915 69.84 0.51 -1.01
C CYS A 915 71.20 0.11 -0.43
N HIS A 916 72.12 -0.32 -1.30
CA HIS A 916 73.58 -0.21 -1.23
C HIS A 916 74.04 -0.26 -2.70
N GLU A 917 74.54 0.81 -3.32
CA GLU A 917 75.86 1.45 -3.28
C GLU A 917 76.56 1.31 -4.64
N HIS A 918 76.98 2.46 -5.18
CA HIS A 918 78.17 2.72 -6.02
C HIS A 918 78.27 2.04 -7.40
N SER A 919 78.13 2.81 -8.49
CA SER A 919 79.24 3.60 -9.06
C SER A 919 78.74 4.58 -10.13
#